data_AF-A0A0L7KS97-F1
#
_entry.id   AF-A0A0L7KS97-F1
#
_cell.length_a   1.000
_cell.length_b   1.000
_cell.length_c   1.000
_cell.angle_alpha   90.00
_cell.angle_beta   90.00
_cell.angle_gamma   90.00
#
_symmetry.space_group_name_H-M   'P 1'
#
loop_
_entity.id
_entity.type
_entity.pdbx_description
1 polymer ?
#
loop_
_entity_poly.entity_id
_entity_poly.type
_entity_poly.pdbx_seq_one_letter_code
_entity_poly.pdbx_strand_id
1 'polypeptide(L)'
;MCDKQMLEENLTQKPHKYVSIKIHSNPSKPCRLKTKIIITFLLALALVSIFTGYLIYTKSHSMTEYPSDPIEPRIPSVSKLHVFKRAAACSDAPICSEVGKTILAQNGSAVDSAIASMFCNGLLNQQSTGLGGGFFMTVYIKEEGKAYSVIARESAPAAATSDMFKRSVNKSSEGALAVAVPGQVRGLWAAYLRWGKLPWASLVSPAIEICKEGFPLSQIVLDALLIRSQQVKNDANLRQMYVDPRTDDFYKVGNITKPSQVLCETLATIAANGGDELYNGSLSMEFLKDLHRVGSVITADDLRNYQPKITEPLAVPFGDGDTLFTPPPPGGGLVLISILSILSGYRFNSSSIATTEDKILSYHRIIEAFKYSYALRSKLGDADFLDLDEIIANVTSPEYGEEIRLKIDDNKTSYDSALYGAETYAEDDSGTAHLSILAENGDAVSITSSVDLFFGAVKMCDKQMLEESLTQKPHKYVSIKINSNPSKPCRLKTKIIITLLLALALVSIFTGYLIYTKSHFTTEEPSDSNEPRIPSVSKLRVFKRAAACSDAPICSEVGKTILAQNGSAVDSAIASMFCNGLLNQQSTGLGGGFFMTVYIKEEGKAYSVIARESAPAAATTDMFKRSVDKSSEGALAVAVPGQVRGLWAAYLRWGKLPWASLLFPAIEICKEGFPLSQIVLDALHERSQQVKNDANLRKMYVDPTTDDFYKVGDITKPSEVLCETLAIIAAKGGDELYNGSLSMEFLKDLHRVGSIITADDLQNYQPKITEPLAVPFGDGDTLFTPPPPGGGLVLISILSILSGYRFNSSSIASTEDKILSYHRIIEAFKYSYALRSKLGDADFLNLDEIIANVTSPEYGEEIRLKIDDNKTSNDSALYGAEAYAEEDSGTAHLSILAENGDAVSVTSSVDLFFGAGFSTHKTGIVMNDVMDDFSSPGITNAYNLKPSRANYIVPRKRPLSSMTPSILVDTNKNVKLVIGSSGGTRIPTSAALVAIGKLWFGQSIKEAIDEPRVHHQLFPMYVSYEYGLQDAIVKGLRAKGHKMVRYTTIRSVNCSLYRNSTAIYGNADFRKAGDVCGLN
;
A
#
# COMPACT_ATOMS: atom_id res chain seq x y z
N MET A 1 26.03 51.93 30.86
CA MET A 1 25.47 52.21 29.52
C MET A 1 23.95 52.17 29.67
N CYS A 2 23.38 53.14 30.39
CA CYS A 2 23.09 54.52 29.95
C CYS A 2 21.82 54.52 29.08
N ASP A 3 20.64 54.75 29.66
CA ASP A 3 20.05 56.02 30.13
C ASP A 3 19.30 56.74 28.99
N LYS A 4 17.99 56.97 29.06
CA LYS A 4 17.20 57.86 29.95
C LYS A 4 17.33 59.36 29.64
N GLN A 5 16.19 59.95 29.30
CA GLN A 5 15.58 61.12 29.96
C GLN A 5 14.04 60.93 29.81
N MET A 6 13.27 60.73 30.88
CA MET A 6 12.75 61.73 31.86
C MET A 6 11.67 62.63 31.23
N LEU A 7 10.40 62.57 31.69
CA LEU A 7 9.83 63.17 32.92
C LEU A 7 9.75 64.71 32.81
N GLU A 8 8.73 65.42 33.29
CA GLU A 8 7.69 65.12 34.32
C GLU A 8 6.26 65.19 33.69
N GLU A 9 5.09 65.25 34.35
CA GLU A 9 4.68 65.56 35.74
C GLU A 9 3.28 64.93 36.07
N ASN A 10 2.86 64.92 37.34
CA ASN A 10 1.56 64.36 37.79
C ASN A 10 0.45 65.42 37.93
N LEU A 11 -0.84 65.06 37.75
CA LEU A 11 -1.91 65.17 38.80
C LEU A 11 -3.36 64.84 38.33
N THR A 12 -4.05 64.02 39.13
CA THR A 12 -5.51 63.93 39.44
C THR A 12 -6.64 64.06 38.38
N GLN A 13 -7.26 62.91 38.07
CA GLN A 13 -8.70 62.57 38.08
C GLN A 13 -9.82 63.46 37.45
N LYS A 14 -10.43 62.93 36.36
CA LYS A 14 -11.90 62.87 36.04
C LYS A 14 -12.70 64.19 35.82
N PRO A 15 -13.96 64.16 35.30
CA PRO A 15 -14.74 63.06 34.69
C PRO A 15 -15.17 63.29 33.22
N HIS A 16 -15.64 62.24 32.52
CA HIS A 16 -16.29 62.36 31.20
C HIS A 16 -17.83 62.43 31.28
N LYS A 17 -18.45 63.09 30.29
CA LYS A 17 -19.91 63.24 30.13
C LYS A 17 -20.51 62.16 29.21
N TYR A 18 -21.78 61.84 29.44
CA TYR A 18 -22.65 61.14 28.47
C TYR A 18 -23.20 62.11 27.41
N VAL A 19 -23.57 61.58 26.25
CA VAL A 19 -24.40 62.26 25.23
C VAL A 19 -25.66 61.43 25.00
N SER A 20 -26.81 62.08 24.82
CA SER A 20 -28.12 61.43 24.66
C SER A 20 -28.71 61.68 23.27
N ILE A 21 -29.38 60.67 22.71
CA ILE A 21 -30.17 60.78 21.48
C ILE A 21 -31.65 60.64 21.84
N LYS A 22 -32.47 61.62 21.45
CA LYS A 22 -33.94 61.53 21.51
C LYS A 22 -34.47 60.86 20.25
N ILE A 23 -35.48 59.99 20.41
CA ILE A 23 -36.37 59.57 19.32
C ILE A 23 -37.80 59.95 19.72
N HIS A 24 -38.57 60.55 18.81
CA HIS A 24 -39.96 60.94 19.06
C HIS A 24 -40.91 59.74 18.92
N SER A 25 -41.92 59.69 19.79
CA SER A 25 -43.00 58.72 19.75
C SER A 25 -44.21 59.25 18.98
N ASN A 26 -44.74 58.47 18.03
CA ASN A 26 -46.05 58.70 17.42
C ASN A 26 -46.97 57.49 17.72
N PRO A 27 -48.14 57.66 18.34
CA PRO A 27 -48.92 56.54 18.87
C PRO A 27 -49.89 55.88 17.87
N SER A 28 -50.49 54.77 18.31
CA SER A 28 -51.62 54.03 17.72
C SER A 28 -51.35 53.04 16.57
N LYS A 29 -51.27 51.74 16.92
CA LYS A 29 -51.96 50.61 16.28
C LYS A 29 -51.84 49.34 17.16
N PRO A 30 -52.80 48.40 17.16
CA PRO A 30 -53.01 47.49 18.29
C PRO A 30 -52.08 46.26 18.31
N CYS A 31 -51.59 45.92 19.50
CA CYS A 31 -50.63 44.83 19.74
C CYS A 31 -51.24 43.41 19.74
N ARG A 32 -52.21 43.13 18.86
CA ARG A 32 -52.80 41.78 18.65
C ARG A 32 -52.29 41.05 17.41
N LEU A 33 -51.85 41.79 16.37
CA LEU A 33 -51.49 41.18 15.09
C LEU A 33 -50.16 40.42 15.14
N LYS A 34 -49.10 41.04 15.69
CA LYS A 34 -47.74 40.45 15.74
C LYS A 34 -47.69 39.13 16.51
N THR A 35 -48.40 39.02 17.63
CA THR A 35 -48.42 37.78 18.44
C THR A 35 -49.12 36.63 17.74
N LYS A 36 -50.21 36.90 16.99
CA LYS A 36 -50.83 35.87 16.13
C LYS A 36 -49.87 35.45 15.02
N ILE A 37 -49.27 36.40 14.28
CA ILE A 37 -48.33 36.10 13.20
C ILE A 37 -47.18 35.21 13.69
N ILE A 38 -46.55 35.54 14.83
CA ILE A 38 -45.43 34.75 15.38
C ILE A 38 -45.88 33.33 15.79
N ILE A 39 -47.04 33.19 16.43
CA ILE A 39 -47.57 31.86 16.82
C ILE A 39 -47.96 31.05 15.58
N THR A 40 -48.59 31.66 14.57
CA THR A 40 -48.91 31.00 13.29
C THR A 40 -47.66 30.61 12.52
N PHE A 41 -46.60 31.43 12.54
CA PHE A 41 -45.33 31.12 11.88
C PHE A 41 -44.57 29.99 12.58
N LEU A 42 -44.57 29.96 13.92
CA LEU A 42 -43.99 28.84 14.69
C LEU A 42 -44.80 27.55 14.57
N LEU A 43 -46.14 27.63 14.50
CA LEU A 43 -46.98 26.47 14.20
C LEU A 43 -46.79 25.97 12.77
N ALA A 44 -46.62 26.88 11.80
CA ALA A 44 -46.30 26.50 10.41
C ALA A 44 -44.92 25.83 10.33
N LEU A 45 -43.90 26.36 11.01
CA LEU A 45 -42.58 25.71 11.12
C LEU A 45 -42.68 24.32 11.78
N ALA A 46 -43.40 24.18 12.89
CA ALA A 46 -43.58 22.89 13.56
C ALA A 46 -44.36 21.89 12.68
N LEU A 47 -45.42 22.33 12.00
CA LEU A 47 -46.18 21.51 11.05
C LEU A 47 -45.34 21.12 9.83
N VAL A 48 -44.51 22.02 9.30
CA VAL A 48 -43.56 21.71 8.23
C VAL A 48 -42.54 20.69 8.73
N SER A 49 -41.88 20.88 9.87
CA SER A 49 -40.94 19.89 10.42
C SER A 49 -41.59 18.53 10.69
N ILE A 50 -42.84 18.49 11.17
CA ILE A 50 -43.60 17.24 11.34
C ILE A 50 -43.96 16.62 9.99
N PHE A 51 -44.35 17.41 8.99
CA PHE A 51 -44.74 16.91 7.66
C PHE A 51 -43.52 16.48 6.84
N THR A 52 -42.37 17.16 6.94
CA THR A 52 -41.09 16.73 6.38
C THR A 52 -40.58 15.48 7.09
N GLY A 53 -40.67 15.41 8.42
CA GLY A 53 -40.35 14.20 9.17
C GLY A 53 -41.26 13.02 8.80
N TYR A 54 -42.56 13.26 8.61
CA TYR A 54 -43.53 12.27 8.14
C TYR A 54 -43.28 11.85 6.70
N LEU A 55 -42.91 12.76 5.79
CA LEU A 55 -42.51 12.45 4.42
C LEU A 55 -41.20 11.64 4.36
N ILE A 56 -40.23 11.94 5.21
CA ILE A 56 -38.99 11.16 5.33
C ILE A 56 -39.31 9.77 5.91
N TYR A 57 -40.17 9.67 6.91
CA TYR A 57 -40.60 8.41 7.51
C TYR A 57 -41.42 7.54 6.55
N THR A 58 -42.38 8.10 5.81
CA THR A 58 -43.17 7.34 4.84
C THR A 58 -42.37 7.00 3.60
N LYS A 59 -41.42 7.84 3.17
CA LYS A 59 -40.51 7.52 2.06
C LYS A 59 -39.43 6.50 2.43
N SER A 60 -39.04 6.39 3.71
CA SER A 60 -38.19 5.28 4.17
C SER A 60 -38.97 3.97 4.33
N HIS A 61 -40.21 4.02 4.86
CA HIS A 61 -41.09 2.86 4.96
C HIS A 61 -41.77 2.45 3.64
N SER A 62 -41.69 3.25 2.57
CA SER A 62 -42.08 2.83 1.21
C SER A 62 -40.91 2.29 0.38
N MET A 63 -39.77 2.00 1.01
CA MET A 63 -38.64 1.28 0.39
C MET A 63 -38.33 -0.05 1.07
N THR A 64 -39.12 -0.46 2.08
CA THR A 64 -39.05 -1.80 2.70
C THR A 64 -39.81 -2.85 1.89
N GLU A 65 -39.56 -2.91 0.58
CA GLU A 65 -39.84 -4.06 -0.30
C GLU A 65 -39.21 -3.78 -1.68
N TYR A 66 -37.93 -4.15 -1.82
CA TYR A 66 -37.33 -4.46 -3.13
C TYR A 66 -37.13 -5.98 -3.20
N PRO A 67 -37.31 -6.63 -4.37
CA PRO A 67 -37.28 -8.09 -4.45
C PRO A 67 -35.91 -8.68 -4.14
N SER A 68 -35.91 -9.94 -3.69
CA SER A 68 -34.72 -10.78 -3.62
C SER A 68 -34.35 -11.30 -5.02
N ASP A 69 -33.71 -10.48 -5.83
CA ASP A 69 -33.07 -10.96 -7.06
C ASP A 69 -31.86 -11.85 -6.69
N PRO A 70 -31.68 -13.01 -7.36
CA PRO A 70 -30.57 -13.90 -7.08
C PRO A 70 -29.24 -13.32 -7.59
N ILE A 71 -28.13 -13.65 -6.92
CA ILE A 71 -26.80 -13.36 -7.44
C ILE A 71 -26.56 -14.26 -8.64
N GLU A 72 -26.72 -13.71 -9.85
CA GLU A 72 -26.33 -14.41 -11.08
C GLU A 72 -24.80 -14.62 -11.14
N PRO A 73 -24.33 -15.74 -11.73
CA PRO A 73 -22.91 -15.94 -11.96
C PRO A 73 -22.34 -14.84 -12.85
N ARG A 74 -21.13 -14.35 -12.55
CA ARG A 74 -20.47 -13.31 -13.37
C ARG A 74 -20.40 -13.76 -14.83
N ILE A 75 -21.09 -13.03 -15.69
CA ILE A 75 -21.18 -13.27 -17.13
C ILE A 75 -19.75 -13.30 -17.72
N PRO A 76 -19.42 -14.27 -18.60
CA PRO A 76 -18.17 -14.24 -19.36
C PRO A 76 -17.99 -12.90 -20.09
N SER A 77 -16.74 -12.48 -20.31
CA SER A 77 -16.46 -11.19 -20.98
C SER A 77 -17.21 -11.08 -22.31
N VAL A 78 -17.93 -9.97 -22.49
CA VAL A 78 -18.70 -9.69 -23.72
C VAL A 78 -17.81 -9.35 -24.92
N SER A 79 -16.51 -9.18 -24.69
CA SER A 79 -15.48 -9.00 -25.73
C SER A 79 -15.36 -10.25 -26.58
N LYS A 80 -15.54 -10.11 -27.89
CA LYS A 80 -15.46 -11.21 -28.86
C LYS A 80 -14.03 -11.37 -29.36
N LEU A 81 -13.60 -12.61 -29.61
CA LEU A 81 -12.37 -12.86 -30.36
C LEU A 81 -12.61 -12.49 -31.83
N HIS A 82 -11.81 -11.57 -32.36
CA HIS A 82 -11.81 -11.18 -33.76
C HIS A 82 -10.54 -11.68 -34.45
N VAL A 83 -10.65 -12.16 -35.69
CA VAL A 83 -9.53 -12.71 -36.47
C VAL A 83 -9.50 -12.05 -37.84
N PHE A 84 -8.37 -11.42 -38.17
CA PHE A 84 -8.15 -10.67 -39.42
C PHE A 84 -6.97 -11.25 -40.21
N LYS A 85 -7.02 -11.19 -41.54
CA LYS A 85 -6.05 -11.85 -42.44
C LYS A 85 -5.04 -10.92 -43.12
N ARG A 86 -5.17 -9.60 -42.95
CA ARG A 86 -4.36 -8.58 -43.66
C ARG A 86 -3.78 -7.58 -42.67
N ALA A 87 -4.65 -6.77 -42.07
CA ALA A 87 -4.30 -5.73 -41.11
C ALA A 87 -5.33 -5.68 -39.97
N ALA A 88 -4.97 -5.07 -38.84
CA ALA A 88 -5.84 -4.88 -37.69
C ALA A 88 -5.52 -3.57 -36.95
N ALA A 89 -6.55 -3.01 -36.30
CA ALA A 89 -6.46 -1.85 -35.43
C ALA A 89 -7.32 -2.11 -34.18
N CYS A 90 -6.81 -1.81 -32.99
CA CYS A 90 -7.50 -2.01 -31.72
C CYS A 90 -7.22 -0.83 -30.78
N SER A 91 -8.27 -0.29 -30.16
CA SER A 91 -8.20 0.81 -29.19
C SER A 91 -9.37 0.72 -28.20
N ASP A 92 -9.24 1.39 -27.05
CA ASP A 92 -10.23 1.38 -25.97
C ASP A 92 -11.66 1.79 -26.39
N ALA A 93 -11.78 2.57 -27.49
CA ALA A 93 -13.05 2.87 -28.13
C ALA A 93 -13.28 2.03 -29.40
N PRO A 94 -14.43 1.33 -29.55
CA PRO A 94 -14.76 0.60 -30.77
C PRO A 94 -14.78 1.49 -32.03
N ILE A 95 -15.26 2.73 -31.90
CA ILE A 95 -15.31 3.71 -33.00
C ILE A 95 -13.89 4.07 -33.48
N CYS A 96 -12.94 4.26 -32.56
CA CYS A 96 -11.57 4.63 -32.91
C CYS A 96 -10.76 3.44 -33.47
N SER A 97 -11.18 2.20 -33.18
CA SER A 97 -10.67 0.99 -33.85
C SER A 97 -11.15 0.93 -35.31
N GLU A 98 -12.40 1.29 -35.58
CA GLU A 98 -12.95 1.40 -36.94
C GLU A 98 -12.29 2.53 -37.76
N VAL A 99 -11.95 3.67 -37.13
CA VAL A 99 -11.14 4.74 -37.75
C VAL A 99 -9.78 4.20 -38.20
N GLY A 100 -9.02 3.56 -37.30
CA GLY A 100 -7.69 3.03 -37.63
C GLY A 100 -7.72 1.98 -38.73
N LYS A 101 -8.71 1.07 -38.70
CA LYS A 101 -8.97 0.11 -39.79
C LYS A 101 -9.24 0.81 -41.12
N THR A 102 -9.99 1.91 -41.11
CA THR A 102 -10.35 2.66 -42.32
C THR A 102 -9.12 3.30 -42.97
N ILE A 103 -8.21 3.86 -42.18
CA ILE A 103 -6.94 4.43 -42.69
C ILE A 103 -6.04 3.36 -43.31
N LEU A 104 -5.92 2.19 -42.68
CA LEU A 104 -5.18 1.04 -43.25
C LEU A 104 -5.80 0.59 -44.58
N ALA A 105 -7.14 0.58 -44.68
CA ALA A 105 -7.85 0.25 -45.91
C ALA A 105 -7.67 1.31 -47.03
N GLN A 106 -7.31 2.54 -46.68
CA GLN A 106 -6.94 3.62 -47.60
C GLN A 106 -5.46 3.56 -48.04
N ASN A 107 -4.73 2.48 -47.71
CA ASN A 107 -3.29 2.34 -47.94
C ASN A 107 -2.43 3.36 -47.17
N GLY A 108 -2.95 3.87 -46.04
CA GLY A 108 -2.15 4.59 -45.05
C GLY A 108 -1.21 3.66 -44.29
N SER A 109 -0.14 4.21 -43.71
CA SER A 109 0.79 3.47 -42.87
C SER A 109 0.17 3.08 -41.52
N ALA A 110 0.86 2.21 -40.77
CA ALA A 110 0.50 1.93 -39.38
C ALA A 110 0.54 3.21 -38.52
N VAL A 111 1.40 4.19 -38.88
CA VAL A 111 1.50 5.50 -38.23
C VAL A 111 0.34 6.41 -38.59
N ASP A 112 -0.07 6.49 -39.87
CA ASP A 112 -1.29 7.20 -40.29
C ASP A 112 -2.51 6.72 -39.50
N SER A 113 -2.64 5.40 -39.37
CA SER A 113 -3.73 4.73 -38.65
C SER A 113 -3.73 5.07 -37.16
N ALA A 114 -2.56 4.99 -36.51
CA ALA A 114 -2.40 5.35 -35.10
C ALA A 114 -2.71 6.82 -34.82
N ILE A 115 -2.29 7.75 -35.69
CA ILE A 115 -2.58 9.19 -35.56
C ILE A 115 -4.09 9.44 -35.59
N ALA A 116 -4.81 8.88 -36.56
CA ALA A 116 -6.25 9.08 -36.70
C ALA A 116 -7.03 8.47 -35.52
N SER A 117 -6.67 7.27 -35.08
CA SER A 117 -7.26 6.66 -33.89
C SER A 117 -6.94 7.42 -32.60
N MET A 118 -5.77 8.06 -32.48
CA MET A 118 -5.44 8.91 -31.33
C MET A 118 -6.28 10.20 -31.27
N PHE A 119 -6.45 10.91 -32.38
CA PHE A 119 -7.33 12.08 -32.41
C PHE A 119 -8.81 11.71 -32.12
N CYS A 120 -9.24 10.51 -32.52
CA CYS A 120 -10.54 9.96 -32.14
C CYS A 120 -10.64 9.64 -30.64
N ASN A 121 -9.67 8.92 -30.06
CA ASN A 121 -9.64 8.59 -28.63
C ASN A 121 -9.60 9.86 -27.77
N GLY A 122 -8.85 10.89 -28.20
CA GLY A 122 -8.78 12.21 -27.57
C GLY A 122 -10.08 13.02 -27.55
N LEU A 123 -11.14 12.53 -28.20
CA LEU A 123 -12.50 13.05 -28.06
C LEU A 123 -13.36 12.15 -27.17
N LEU A 124 -13.30 10.83 -27.38
CA LEU A 124 -14.19 9.86 -26.70
C LEU A 124 -13.80 9.61 -25.24
N ASN A 125 -12.51 9.65 -24.92
CA ASN A 125 -11.95 9.34 -23.62
C ASN A 125 -11.14 10.53 -23.06
N GLN A 126 -11.76 11.72 -22.98
CA GLN A 126 -11.11 12.96 -22.50
C GLN A 126 -10.65 12.92 -21.04
N GLN A 127 -11.14 11.97 -20.23
CA GLN A 127 -10.61 11.63 -18.91
C GLN A 127 -9.28 10.84 -18.94
N SER A 128 -8.78 10.51 -20.14
CA SER A 128 -7.65 9.59 -20.35
C SER A 128 -6.66 10.01 -21.45
N THR A 129 -7.04 10.86 -22.41
CA THR A 129 -6.17 11.37 -23.49
C THR A 129 -6.84 12.58 -24.17
N GLY A 130 -6.07 13.49 -24.76
CA GLY A 130 -6.60 14.68 -25.40
C GLY A 130 -5.51 15.67 -25.81
N LEU A 131 -5.89 16.74 -26.51
CA LEU A 131 -4.92 17.71 -27.07
C LEU A 131 -4.02 18.39 -26.01
N GLY A 132 -4.45 18.43 -24.75
CA GLY A 132 -3.70 18.95 -23.60
C GLY A 132 -2.77 17.96 -22.92
N GLY A 133 -2.66 16.72 -23.43
CA GLY A 133 -1.85 15.65 -22.84
C GLY A 133 -0.62 15.29 -23.67
N GLY A 134 -0.15 14.05 -23.51
CA GLY A 134 1.04 13.51 -24.18
C GLY A 134 0.97 12.00 -24.41
N PHE A 135 2.02 11.43 -25.03
CA PHE A 135 2.08 10.01 -25.37
C PHE A 135 3.49 9.43 -25.54
N PHE A 136 3.56 8.10 -25.56
CA PHE A 136 4.70 7.31 -26.04
C PHE A 136 4.23 6.38 -27.17
N MET A 137 4.89 6.45 -28.34
CA MET A 137 4.61 5.60 -29.50
C MET A 137 5.85 4.77 -29.84
N THR A 138 5.68 3.50 -30.17
CA THR A 138 6.69 2.69 -30.86
C THR A 138 6.17 2.25 -32.22
N VAL A 139 7.02 2.36 -33.22
CA VAL A 139 6.74 2.11 -34.65
C VAL A 139 7.74 1.08 -35.15
N TYR A 140 7.30 0.03 -35.84
CA TYR A 140 8.17 -0.84 -36.65
C TYR A 140 7.87 -0.63 -38.13
N ILE A 141 8.92 -0.39 -38.93
CA ILE A 141 8.88 -0.24 -40.38
C ILE A 141 9.64 -1.40 -41.00
N LYS A 142 8.90 -2.32 -41.63
CA LYS A 142 9.45 -3.58 -42.12
C LYS A 142 10.35 -3.42 -43.34
N GLU A 143 10.07 -2.42 -44.19
CA GLU A 143 10.90 -2.12 -45.37
C GLU A 143 12.31 -1.63 -44.98
N GLU A 144 12.42 -0.92 -43.86
CA GLU A 144 13.70 -0.51 -43.27
C GLU A 144 14.33 -1.63 -42.41
N GLY A 145 13.56 -2.65 -42.02
CA GLY A 145 13.94 -3.66 -41.02
C GLY A 145 14.18 -3.06 -39.62
N LYS A 146 13.58 -1.90 -39.33
CA LYS A 146 13.88 -1.08 -38.14
C LYS A 146 12.62 -0.67 -37.40
N ALA A 147 12.76 -0.44 -36.10
CA ALA A 147 11.77 0.24 -35.29
C ALA A 147 12.29 1.59 -34.79
N TYR A 148 11.38 2.40 -34.25
CA TYR A 148 11.57 3.75 -33.76
C TYR A 148 10.63 4.05 -32.59
N SER A 149 11.00 4.99 -31.73
CA SER A 149 10.12 5.52 -30.69
C SER A 149 9.93 7.03 -30.82
N VAL A 150 8.69 7.47 -30.62
CA VAL A 150 8.31 8.88 -30.53
C VAL A 150 7.86 9.15 -29.10
N ILE A 151 8.65 9.98 -28.40
CA ILE A 151 8.40 10.44 -27.04
C ILE A 151 7.78 11.83 -27.15
N ALA A 152 6.55 11.96 -26.65
CA ALA A 152 5.78 13.20 -26.68
C ALA A 152 5.02 13.39 -25.35
N ARG A 153 5.70 13.10 -24.23
CA ARG A 153 5.22 13.42 -22.87
C ARG A 153 5.35 14.92 -22.62
N GLU A 154 4.44 15.44 -21.81
CA GLU A 154 4.32 16.83 -21.38
C GLU A 154 5.54 17.27 -20.56
N SER A 155 5.96 18.53 -20.68
CA SER A 155 7.11 19.08 -19.93
C SER A 155 6.69 20.10 -18.88
N ALA A 156 7.47 20.22 -17.80
CA ALA A 156 7.29 21.30 -16.84
C ALA A 156 7.51 22.68 -17.50
N PRO A 157 6.73 23.72 -17.16
CA PRO A 157 6.97 25.09 -17.62
C PRO A 157 8.21 25.69 -16.95
N ALA A 158 8.98 26.53 -17.65
CA ALA A 158 10.20 27.16 -17.14
C ALA A 158 10.00 28.08 -15.93
N ALA A 159 8.75 28.49 -15.65
CA ALA A 159 8.35 29.27 -14.48
C ALA A 159 7.88 28.41 -13.28
N ALA A 160 7.92 27.08 -13.37
CA ALA A 160 7.65 26.19 -12.24
C ALA A 160 8.78 26.21 -11.21
N THR A 161 8.45 26.01 -9.93
CA THR A 161 9.43 25.84 -8.84
C THR A 161 9.08 24.63 -8.00
N SER A 162 10.09 23.93 -7.47
CA SER A 162 9.93 22.72 -6.64
C SER A 162 9.26 22.96 -5.27
N ASP A 163 8.79 24.19 -4.99
CA ASP A 163 8.02 24.54 -3.80
C ASP A 163 6.65 25.17 -4.11
N MET A 164 6.25 25.29 -5.38
CA MET A 164 5.07 26.08 -5.79
C MET A 164 3.74 25.60 -5.19
N PHE A 165 3.63 24.32 -4.80
CA PHE A 165 2.44 23.74 -4.16
C PHE A 165 2.49 23.76 -2.62
N LYS A 166 3.63 24.10 -1.99
CA LYS A 166 3.90 23.94 -0.54
C LYS A 166 2.95 24.67 0.41
N ARG A 167 2.15 25.62 -0.08
CA ARG A 167 1.14 26.36 0.70
C ARG A 167 -0.29 25.87 0.50
N SER A 168 -0.52 24.93 -0.42
CA SER A 168 -1.84 24.44 -0.82
C SER A 168 -1.69 23.21 -1.73
N VAL A 169 -1.34 22.04 -1.16
CA VAL A 169 -0.99 20.81 -1.90
C VAL A 169 -2.04 20.46 -2.96
N ASN A 170 -3.34 20.60 -2.67
CA ASN A 170 -4.45 20.39 -3.61
C ASN A 170 -4.30 21.09 -4.98
N LYS A 171 -3.42 22.08 -5.14
CA LYS A 171 -3.15 22.75 -6.42
C LYS A 171 -2.27 21.95 -7.40
N SER A 172 -1.64 20.86 -6.96
CA SER A 172 -1.00 19.90 -7.89
C SER A 172 -2.03 19.00 -8.57
N SER A 173 -3.20 18.77 -7.94
CA SER A 173 -4.28 17.90 -8.44
C SER A 173 -5.57 18.65 -8.85
N GLU A 174 -5.63 19.97 -8.62
CA GLU A 174 -6.73 20.86 -9.05
C GLU A 174 -6.24 22.23 -9.54
N GLY A 175 -6.59 22.57 -10.79
CA GLY A 175 -6.48 23.93 -11.33
C GLY A 175 -5.19 24.22 -12.10
N ALA A 176 -5.01 25.48 -12.49
CA ALA A 176 -4.11 25.87 -13.57
C ALA A 176 -2.61 25.70 -13.34
N LEU A 177 -2.19 25.44 -12.09
CA LEU A 177 -0.80 25.16 -11.73
C LEU A 177 -0.44 23.67 -11.92
N ALA A 178 -1.44 22.78 -12.02
CA ALA A 178 -1.26 21.37 -12.33
C ALA A 178 -1.02 21.10 -13.83
N VAL A 179 -1.14 22.12 -14.69
CA VAL A 179 -1.09 21.96 -16.15
C VAL A 179 0.36 22.09 -16.64
N ALA A 180 0.86 21.02 -17.24
CA ALA A 180 2.14 20.95 -17.94
C ALA A 180 2.03 21.41 -19.42
N VAL A 181 3.17 21.58 -20.09
CA VAL A 181 3.23 21.95 -21.51
C VAL A 181 2.85 20.74 -22.38
N PRO A 182 1.76 20.78 -23.18
CA PRO A 182 1.17 19.59 -23.79
C PRO A 182 1.99 19.05 -24.97
N GLY A 183 2.19 17.73 -25.04
CA GLY A 183 3.05 17.09 -26.04
C GLY A 183 2.35 16.45 -27.24
N GLN A 184 1.08 16.05 -27.09
CA GLN A 184 0.41 15.11 -28.01
C GLN A 184 0.30 15.62 -29.45
N VAL A 185 0.08 16.92 -29.68
CA VAL A 185 -0.11 17.45 -31.05
C VAL A 185 1.22 17.52 -31.81
N ARG A 186 2.30 18.03 -31.20
CA ARG A 186 3.64 18.06 -31.84
C ARG A 186 4.19 16.66 -32.06
N GLY A 187 3.97 15.74 -31.12
CA GLY A 187 4.41 14.35 -31.25
C GLY A 187 3.80 13.63 -32.45
N LEU A 188 2.47 13.68 -32.62
CA LEU A 188 1.79 13.03 -33.74
C LEU A 188 2.24 13.64 -35.09
N TRP A 189 2.51 14.95 -35.10
CA TRP A 189 3.05 15.66 -36.27
C TRP A 189 4.49 15.25 -36.61
N ALA A 190 5.35 15.04 -35.61
CA ALA A 190 6.72 14.56 -35.82
C ALA A 190 6.73 13.12 -36.36
N ALA A 191 5.84 12.24 -35.85
CA ALA A 191 5.64 10.89 -36.39
C ALA A 191 5.12 10.92 -37.84
N TYR A 192 4.13 11.78 -38.11
CA TYR A 192 3.58 12.01 -39.44
C TYR A 192 4.65 12.44 -40.46
N LEU A 193 5.47 13.43 -40.12
CA LEU A 193 6.50 13.97 -41.02
C LEU A 193 7.58 12.94 -41.41
N ARG A 194 7.68 11.82 -40.68
CA ARG A 194 8.68 10.77 -40.93
C ARG A 194 8.12 9.49 -41.56
N TRP A 195 6.89 9.07 -41.23
CA TRP A 195 6.29 7.82 -41.73
C TRP A 195 4.82 7.92 -42.16
N GLY A 196 4.25 9.13 -42.22
CA GLY A 196 2.93 9.35 -42.79
C GLY A 196 2.93 9.12 -44.31
N LYS A 197 1.86 8.52 -44.85
CA LYS A 197 1.70 8.25 -46.29
C LYS A 197 0.46 8.94 -46.87
N LEU A 198 -0.61 9.12 -46.07
CA LEU A 198 -1.75 9.97 -46.44
C LEU A 198 -1.50 11.43 -46.04
N PRO A 199 -2.24 12.43 -46.56
CA PRO A 199 -2.10 13.82 -46.10
C PRO A 199 -2.59 14.00 -44.66
N TRP A 200 -1.84 14.71 -43.80
CA TRP A 200 -2.17 14.96 -42.38
C TRP A 200 -3.62 15.34 -42.12
N ALA A 201 -4.19 16.25 -42.92
CA ALA A 201 -5.57 16.67 -42.79
C ALA A 201 -6.55 15.48 -42.81
N SER A 202 -6.31 14.46 -43.64
CA SER A 202 -7.14 13.25 -43.71
C SER A 202 -7.00 12.32 -42.50
N LEU A 203 -5.94 12.45 -41.71
CA LEU A 203 -5.77 11.72 -40.43
C LEU A 203 -6.57 12.39 -39.31
N VAL A 204 -6.70 13.72 -39.34
CA VAL A 204 -7.46 14.49 -38.34
C VAL A 204 -8.96 14.58 -38.69
N SER A 205 -9.32 14.53 -39.98
CA SER A 205 -10.72 14.59 -40.46
C SER A 205 -11.70 13.64 -39.74
N PRO A 206 -11.40 12.35 -39.49
CA PRO A 206 -12.31 11.46 -38.78
C PRO A 206 -12.68 11.96 -37.38
N ALA A 207 -11.73 12.56 -36.66
CA ALA A 207 -11.99 13.19 -35.37
C ALA A 207 -12.82 14.47 -35.51
N ILE A 208 -12.59 15.29 -36.54
CA ILE A 208 -13.39 16.49 -36.82
C ILE A 208 -14.86 16.11 -37.16
N GLU A 209 -15.07 15.02 -37.89
CA GLU A 209 -16.39 14.48 -38.21
C GLU A 209 -17.08 13.96 -36.94
N ILE A 210 -16.42 13.09 -36.16
CA ILE A 210 -16.90 12.60 -34.87
C ILE A 210 -17.20 13.74 -33.88
N CYS A 211 -16.42 14.81 -33.89
CA CYS A 211 -16.65 16.00 -33.05
C CYS A 211 -17.95 16.72 -33.43
N LYS A 212 -18.23 16.87 -34.73
CA LYS A 212 -19.44 17.51 -35.25
C LYS A 212 -20.69 16.62 -35.09
N GLU A 213 -20.56 15.33 -35.37
CA GLU A 213 -21.66 14.36 -35.29
C GLU A 213 -21.99 13.94 -33.85
N GLY A 214 -20.99 13.93 -32.97
CA GLY A 214 -21.10 13.45 -31.60
C GLY A 214 -21.01 11.93 -31.51
N PHE A 215 -20.83 11.42 -30.29
CA PHE A 215 -20.62 10.00 -30.01
C PHE A 215 -21.37 9.57 -28.74
N PRO A 216 -21.72 8.28 -28.59
CA PRO A 216 -22.42 7.78 -27.41
C PRO A 216 -21.51 7.82 -26.17
N LEU A 217 -22.01 8.38 -25.07
CA LEU A 217 -21.36 8.34 -23.76
C LEU A 217 -21.22 6.89 -23.27
N SER A 218 -20.03 6.51 -22.79
CA SER A 218 -19.76 5.18 -22.22
C SER A 218 -19.92 5.17 -20.69
N GLN A 219 -20.04 3.97 -20.10
CA GLN A 219 -20.15 3.82 -18.64
C GLN A 219 -18.90 4.36 -17.91
N ILE A 220 -17.70 4.01 -18.38
CA ILE A 220 -16.43 4.44 -17.75
C ILE A 220 -16.25 5.97 -17.76
N VAL A 221 -16.75 6.66 -18.80
CA VAL A 221 -16.75 8.13 -18.83
C VAL A 221 -17.78 8.67 -17.83
N LEU A 222 -19.00 8.10 -17.75
CA LEU A 222 -20.00 8.49 -16.75
C LEU A 222 -19.50 8.30 -15.31
N ASP A 223 -18.79 7.20 -15.04
CA ASP A 223 -18.20 6.92 -13.72
C ASP A 223 -17.15 8.00 -13.35
N ALA A 224 -16.30 8.40 -14.31
CA ALA A 224 -15.34 9.49 -14.11
C ALA A 224 -16.02 10.87 -13.89
N LEU A 225 -17.08 11.18 -14.65
CA LEU A 225 -17.84 12.42 -14.52
C LEU A 225 -18.53 12.53 -13.14
N LEU A 226 -18.97 11.41 -12.56
CA LEU A 226 -19.64 11.39 -11.26
C LEU A 226 -18.71 11.74 -10.10
N ILE A 227 -17.44 11.30 -10.12
CA ILE A 227 -16.51 11.46 -8.98
C ILE A 227 -16.19 12.94 -8.70
N ARG A 228 -16.03 13.79 -9.71
CA ARG A 228 -16.08 15.27 -9.55
C ARG A 228 -17.22 15.91 -10.34
N SER A 229 -18.43 15.46 -10.03
CA SER A 229 -19.68 16.03 -10.53
C SER A 229 -19.72 17.56 -10.41
N GLN A 230 -19.19 18.13 -9.32
CA GLN A 230 -19.20 19.58 -9.09
C GLN A 230 -18.25 20.35 -10.03
N GLN A 231 -17.03 19.87 -10.25
CA GLN A 231 -16.04 20.51 -11.12
C GLN A 231 -16.53 20.49 -12.58
N VAL A 232 -17.02 19.33 -13.03
CA VAL A 232 -17.58 19.15 -14.38
C VAL A 232 -18.85 19.99 -14.59
N LYS A 233 -19.76 20.06 -13.60
CA LYS A 233 -20.95 20.93 -13.68
C LYS A 233 -20.64 22.44 -13.55
N ASN A 234 -19.44 22.82 -13.11
CA ASN A 234 -18.98 24.20 -12.97
C ASN A 234 -18.20 24.73 -14.19
N ASP A 235 -17.42 23.90 -14.89
CA ASP A 235 -16.78 24.31 -16.14
C ASP A 235 -17.80 24.41 -17.28
N ALA A 236 -17.79 25.50 -18.02
CA ALA A 236 -18.81 25.76 -19.04
C ALA A 236 -18.76 24.78 -20.23
N ASN A 237 -17.56 24.32 -20.63
CA ASN A 237 -17.36 23.46 -21.79
C ASN A 237 -17.67 22.00 -21.45
N LEU A 238 -17.13 21.51 -20.32
CA LEU A 238 -17.42 20.16 -19.83
C LEU A 238 -18.91 20.02 -19.48
N ARG A 239 -19.51 21.05 -18.87
CA ARG A 239 -20.96 21.11 -18.64
C ARG A 239 -21.74 21.05 -19.97
N GLN A 240 -21.38 21.86 -20.97
CA GLN A 240 -22.04 21.84 -22.28
C GLN A 240 -21.97 20.46 -22.95
N MET A 241 -20.83 19.77 -22.80
CA MET A 241 -20.59 18.46 -23.43
C MET A 241 -21.32 17.31 -22.71
N TYR A 242 -21.34 17.32 -21.37
CA TYR A 242 -21.74 16.16 -20.57
C TYR A 242 -23.04 16.32 -19.77
N VAL A 243 -23.58 17.53 -19.61
CA VAL A 243 -24.80 17.81 -18.80
C VAL A 243 -25.98 18.17 -19.70
N ASP A 244 -27.14 17.57 -19.46
CA ASP A 244 -28.38 17.94 -20.13
C ASP A 244 -28.89 19.29 -19.59
N PRO A 245 -28.94 20.35 -20.42
CA PRO A 245 -29.33 21.70 -19.98
C PRO A 245 -30.82 21.78 -19.57
N ARG A 246 -31.62 20.73 -19.79
CA ARG A 246 -33.03 20.64 -19.40
C ARG A 246 -33.22 20.06 -18.01
N THR A 247 -32.24 19.32 -17.48
CA THR A 247 -32.34 18.63 -16.18
C THR A 247 -31.23 18.98 -15.19
N ASP A 248 -30.14 19.62 -15.64
CA ASP A 248 -28.92 19.88 -14.83
C ASP A 248 -28.26 18.59 -14.30
N ASP A 249 -28.38 17.49 -15.05
CA ASP A 249 -27.75 16.20 -14.74
C ASP A 249 -26.96 15.65 -15.92
N PHE A 250 -26.04 14.73 -15.65
CA PHE A 250 -25.24 14.12 -16.72
C PHE A 250 -26.11 13.34 -17.70
N TYR A 251 -25.73 13.41 -18.98
CA TYR A 251 -26.24 12.50 -19.99
C TYR A 251 -26.01 11.05 -19.56
N LYS A 252 -26.91 10.15 -19.99
CA LYS A 252 -26.85 8.72 -19.64
C LYS A 252 -25.98 7.97 -20.65
N VAL A 253 -25.50 6.80 -20.26
CA VAL A 253 -24.79 5.88 -21.17
C VAL A 253 -25.62 5.63 -22.43
N GLY A 254 -24.99 5.76 -23.60
CA GLY A 254 -25.64 5.67 -24.90
C GLY A 254 -26.28 6.97 -25.42
N ASN A 255 -26.40 8.04 -24.62
CA ASN A 255 -26.77 9.36 -25.15
C ASN A 255 -25.61 9.94 -25.98
N ILE A 256 -25.94 10.59 -27.09
CA ILE A 256 -24.94 11.24 -27.97
C ILE A 256 -24.47 12.54 -27.32
N THR A 257 -23.25 12.51 -26.78
CA THR A 257 -22.51 13.70 -26.33
C THR A 257 -21.79 14.35 -27.49
N LYS A 258 -21.72 15.68 -27.49
CA LYS A 258 -21.01 16.48 -28.51
C LYS A 258 -19.98 17.39 -27.82
N PRO A 259 -18.70 17.37 -28.23
CA PRO A 259 -17.74 18.37 -27.80
C PRO A 259 -18.15 19.79 -28.21
N SER A 260 -17.47 20.79 -27.65
CA SER A 260 -17.71 22.18 -28.04
C SER A 260 -17.32 22.42 -29.50
N GLN A 261 -18.06 23.29 -30.19
CA GLN A 261 -17.73 23.68 -31.57
C GLN A 261 -16.29 24.22 -31.67
N VAL A 262 -15.84 24.93 -30.63
CA VAL A 262 -14.47 25.46 -30.52
C VAL A 262 -13.44 24.32 -30.60
N LEU A 263 -13.64 23.18 -29.92
CA LEU A 263 -12.71 22.04 -30.03
C LEU A 263 -12.71 21.42 -31.43
N CYS A 264 -13.87 21.36 -32.09
CA CYS A 264 -13.96 20.90 -33.48
C CYS A 264 -13.26 21.86 -34.47
N GLU A 265 -13.26 23.16 -34.16
CA GLU A 265 -12.53 24.19 -34.90
C GLU A 265 -11.02 24.13 -34.60
N THR A 266 -10.61 23.91 -33.34
CA THR A 266 -9.22 23.64 -32.94
C THR A 266 -8.63 22.46 -33.74
N LEU A 267 -9.36 21.34 -33.81
CA LEU A 267 -8.97 20.19 -34.64
C LEU A 267 -8.90 20.54 -36.13
N ALA A 268 -9.83 21.35 -36.66
CA ALA A 268 -9.80 21.78 -38.05
C ALA A 268 -8.60 22.68 -38.40
N THR A 269 -8.21 23.59 -37.51
CA THR A 269 -7.00 24.42 -37.71
C THR A 269 -5.73 23.58 -37.62
N ILE A 270 -5.65 22.62 -36.68
CA ILE A 270 -4.55 21.64 -36.60
C ILE A 270 -4.48 20.79 -37.88
N ALA A 271 -5.61 20.38 -38.44
CA ALA A 271 -5.68 19.61 -39.69
C ALA A 271 -5.20 20.42 -40.91
N ALA A 272 -5.55 21.71 -40.97
CA ALA A 272 -5.21 22.60 -42.08
C ALA A 272 -3.75 23.08 -42.05
N ASN A 273 -3.25 23.44 -40.87
CA ASN A 273 -1.96 24.11 -40.70
C ASN A 273 -0.82 23.16 -40.25
N GLY A 274 -1.15 21.93 -39.84
CA GLY A 274 -0.22 20.97 -39.24
C GLY A 274 -0.16 21.07 -37.72
N GLY A 275 0.43 20.06 -37.08
CA GLY A 275 0.48 19.98 -35.61
C GLY A 275 1.43 20.97 -34.90
N ASP A 276 2.11 21.83 -35.65
CA ASP A 276 2.88 22.95 -35.07
C ASP A 276 1.99 24.16 -34.67
N GLU A 277 0.73 24.17 -35.14
CA GLU A 277 -0.24 25.26 -34.95
C GLU A 277 -0.56 25.60 -33.48
N LEU A 278 -0.48 24.61 -32.58
CA LEU A 278 -0.70 24.80 -31.13
C LEU A 278 0.48 25.49 -30.42
N TYR A 279 1.65 25.56 -31.06
CA TYR A 279 2.92 25.96 -30.45
C TYR A 279 3.53 27.23 -31.07
N ASN A 280 3.49 27.35 -32.40
CA ASN A 280 3.93 28.51 -33.16
C ASN A 280 2.79 29.23 -33.91
N GLY A 281 1.62 28.59 -34.03
CA GLY A 281 0.49 29.09 -34.81
C GLY A 281 -0.46 30.01 -34.05
N SER A 282 -1.62 30.25 -34.64
CA SER A 282 -2.66 31.14 -34.09
C SER A 282 -3.30 30.58 -32.82
N LEU A 283 -3.47 29.25 -32.72
CA LEU A 283 -4.03 28.59 -31.54
C LEU A 283 -3.22 28.84 -30.26
N SER A 284 -1.88 28.91 -30.38
CA SER A 284 -0.96 29.10 -29.25
C SER A 284 -1.33 30.31 -28.37
N MET A 285 -1.70 31.44 -28.99
CA MET A 285 -2.00 32.69 -28.28
C MET A 285 -3.35 32.64 -27.52
N GLU A 286 -4.35 31.98 -28.07
CA GLU A 286 -5.66 31.81 -27.41
C GLU A 286 -5.59 30.75 -26.31
N PHE A 287 -4.81 29.68 -26.52
CA PHE A 287 -4.55 28.64 -25.50
C PHE A 287 -3.85 29.23 -24.26
N LEU A 288 -2.78 30.03 -24.44
CA LEU A 288 -2.10 30.73 -23.36
C LEU A 288 -3.03 31.69 -22.59
N LYS A 289 -3.88 32.41 -23.32
CA LYS A 289 -4.84 33.37 -22.76
C LYS A 289 -5.92 32.69 -21.91
N ASP A 290 -6.39 31.50 -22.31
CA ASP A 290 -7.27 30.67 -21.49
C ASP A 290 -6.54 30.13 -20.24
N LEU A 291 -5.29 29.65 -20.38
CA LEU A 291 -4.44 29.17 -19.28
C LEU A 291 -4.11 30.28 -18.26
N HIS A 292 -3.76 31.49 -18.70
CA HIS A 292 -3.49 32.63 -17.83
C HIS A 292 -4.74 33.11 -17.10
N ARG A 293 -5.93 33.05 -17.74
CA ARG A 293 -7.21 33.40 -17.09
C ARG A 293 -7.48 32.56 -15.83
N VAL A 294 -7.07 31.29 -15.82
CA VAL A 294 -7.22 30.39 -14.66
C VAL A 294 -5.99 30.37 -13.74
N GLY A 295 -4.93 31.11 -14.08
CA GLY A 295 -3.73 31.31 -13.24
C GLY A 295 -2.57 30.35 -13.50
N SER A 296 -2.42 29.83 -14.73
CA SER A 296 -1.27 29.01 -15.11
C SER A 296 0.01 29.84 -15.26
N VAL A 297 1.16 29.18 -15.20
CA VAL A 297 2.50 29.75 -15.38
C VAL A 297 3.13 29.46 -16.76
N ILE A 298 2.46 28.67 -17.62
CA ILE A 298 2.92 28.37 -18.99
C ILE A 298 3.07 29.66 -19.81
N THR A 299 4.21 29.84 -20.47
CA THR A 299 4.51 30.99 -21.34
C THR A 299 4.48 30.62 -22.82
N ALA A 300 4.50 31.64 -23.69
CA ALA A 300 4.70 31.44 -25.12
C ALA A 300 6.07 30.82 -25.45
N ASP A 301 7.08 31.02 -24.61
CA ASP A 301 8.40 30.44 -24.83
C ASP A 301 8.40 28.95 -24.48
N ASP A 302 7.66 28.53 -23.44
CA ASP A 302 7.46 27.12 -23.10
C ASP A 302 6.83 26.33 -24.25
N LEU A 303 5.73 26.83 -24.81
CA LEU A 303 5.08 26.20 -25.98
C LEU A 303 6.01 26.17 -27.19
N ARG A 304 6.67 27.29 -27.52
CA ARG A 304 7.56 27.34 -28.70
C ARG A 304 8.75 26.40 -28.56
N ASN A 305 9.33 26.27 -27.37
CA ASN A 305 10.52 25.47 -27.11
C ASN A 305 10.24 23.98 -26.90
N TYR A 306 9.01 23.55 -26.61
CA TYR A 306 8.66 22.13 -26.46
C TYR A 306 8.98 21.31 -27.73
N GLN A 307 9.77 20.23 -27.63
CA GLN A 307 10.08 19.36 -28.78
C GLN A 307 9.85 17.88 -28.44
N PRO A 308 9.14 17.12 -29.31
CA PRO A 308 9.03 15.67 -29.18
C PRO A 308 10.33 15.00 -29.65
N LYS A 309 10.75 13.93 -28.97
CA LYS A 309 11.99 13.20 -29.30
C LYS A 309 11.65 12.00 -30.18
N ILE A 310 12.34 11.84 -31.31
CA ILE A 310 12.30 10.61 -32.10
C ILE A 310 13.67 9.92 -32.00
N THR A 311 13.67 8.72 -31.43
CA THR A 311 14.89 7.95 -31.14
C THR A 311 14.74 6.49 -31.61
N GLU A 312 15.82 5.71 -31.56
CA GLU A 312 15.72 4.26 -31.73
C GLU A 312 15.08 3.63 -30.47
N PRO A 313 14.27 2.58 -30.62
CA PRO A 313 13.55 1.96 -29.52
C PRO A 313 14.46 0.97 -28.81
N LEU A 314 14.03 0.55 -27.63
CA LEU A 314 14.63 -0.59 -26.98
C LEU A 314 14.20 -1.87 -27.73
N ALA A 315 15.15 -2.74 -28.04
CA ALA A 315 14.96 -3.92 -28.88
C ALA A 315 15.58 -5.16 -28.22
N VAL A 316 14.81 -6.24 -28.04
CA VAL A 316 15.33 -7.51 -27.49
C VAL A 316 14.73 -8.73 -28.21
N PRO A 317 15.48 -9.84 -28.36
CA PRO A 317 14.93 -11.12 -28.84
C PRO A 317 13.84 -11.65 -27.90
N PHE A 318 12.79 -12.26 -28.45
CA PHE A 318 11.72 -12.86 -27.67
C PHE A 318 11.07 -14.04 -28.40
N GLY A 319 10.90 -15.19 -27.74
CA GLY A 319 10.27 -16.38 -28.33
C GLY A 319 11.15 -17.11 -29.36
N ASP A 320 10.52 -17.81 -30.31
CA ASP A 320 11.17 -18.68 -31.31
C ASP A 320 11.80 -17.90 -32.50
N GLY A 321 12.46 -16.77 -32.20
CA GLY A 321 13.20 -15.96 -33.17
C GLY A 321 12.63 -14.56 -33.46
N ASP A 322 11.54 -14.16 -32.81
CA ASP A 322 10.97 -12.81 -32.93
C ASP A 322 11.77 -11.76 -32.12
N THR A 323 11.45 -10.47 -32.30
CA THR A 323 12.07 -9.34 -31.58
C THR A 323 11.00 -8.38 -31.07
N LEU A 324 11.09 -8.05 -29.79
CA LEU A 324 10.23 -7.07 -29.12
C LEU A 324 10.84 -5.68 -29.24
N PHE A 325 10.03 -4.70 -29.65
CA PHE A 325 10.38 -3.28 -29.70
C PHE A 325 9.46 -2.45 -28.78
N THR A 326 10.01 -1.49 -28.03
CA THR A 326 9.27 -0.74 -27.01
C THR A 326 9.97 0.59 -26.64
N PRO A 327 9.30 1.60 -26.03
CA PRO A 327 9.88 2.94 -25.95
C PRO A 327 10.90 3.11 -24.82
N PRO A 328 12.00 3.84 -25.07
CA PRO A 328 12.98 4.19 -24.04
C PRO A 328 12.45 5.22 -23.04
N PRO A 329 13.17 5.45 -21.93
CA PRO A 329 12.92 6.52 -20.95
C PRO A 329 12.55 7.88 -21.58
N PRO A 330 11.60 8.64 -20.98
CA PRO A 330 10.81 8.34 -19.79
C PRO A 330 9.64 7.35 -20.02
N GLY A 331 9.62 6.64 -21.16
CA GLY A 331 8.63 5.63 -21.46
C GLY A 331 8.84 4.33 -20.67
N GLY A 332 7.74 3.72 -20.23
CA GLY A 332 7.74 2.42 -19.54
C GLY A 332 8.07 1.20 -20.42
N GLY A 333 8.87 1.34 -21.48
CA GLY A 333 9.22 0.21 -22.35
C GLY A 333 10.33 -0.67 -21.77
N LEU A 334 11.37 -0.10 -21.14
CA LEU A 334 12.42 -0.90 -20.49
C LEU A 334 11.85 -1.78 -19.35
N VAL A 335 10.75 -1.32 -18.74
CA VAL A 335 9.90 -2.13 -17.85
C VAL A 335 9.38 -3.35 -18.59
N LEU A 336 8.66 -3.18 -19.71
CA LEU A 336 8.08 -4.29 -20.45
C LEU A 336 9.13 -5.28 -20.98
N ILE A 337 10.30 -4.78 -21.42
CA ILE A 337 11.44 -5.61 -21.78
C ILE A 337 11.87 -6.49 -20.61
N SER A 338 12.06 -5.91 -19.44
CA SER A 338 12.44 -6.70 -18.27
C SER A 338 11.35 -7.75 -17.96
N ILE A 339 10.04 -7.40 -17.99
CA ILE A 339 8.94 -8.36 -17.67
C ILE A 339 9.08 -9.61 -18.55
N LEU A 340 9.23 -9.38 -19.85
CA LEU A 340 9.19 -10.43 -20.85
C LEU A 340 10.54 -11.16 -20.98
N SER A 341 11.66 -10.44 -20.89
CA SER A 341 13.01 -11.02 -20.89
C SER A 341 13.13 -12.10 -19.81
N ILE A 342 12.62 -11.84 -18.60
CA ILE A 342 12.72 -12.79 -17.50
C ILE A 342 11.66 -13.89 -17.60
N LEU A 343 10.40 -13.55 -17.93
CA LEU A 343 9.35 -14.57 -18.06
C LEU A 343 9.64 -15.63 -19.13
N SER A 344 10.39 -15.28 -20.18
CA SER A 344 10.65 -16.12 -21.35
C SER A 344 11.21 -17.51 -21.00
N GLY A 345 12.29 -17.59 -20.22
CA GLY A 345 12.99 -18.84 -19.92
C GLY A 345 12.20 -19.85 -19.08
N TYR A 346 11.06 -19.44 -18.53
CA TYR A 346 10.15 -20.32 -17.80
C TYR A 346 9.14 -21.07 -18.67
N ARG A 347 9.02 -20.73 -19.96
CA ARG A 347 8.34 -21.54 -20.99
C ARG A 347 6.93 -22.00 -20.61
N PHE A 348 6.10 -21.06 -20.13
CA PHE A 348 4.70 -21.32 -19.81
C PHE A 348 3.95 -21.90 -21.01
N ASN A 349 3.05 -22.84 -20.73
CA ASN A 349 2.19 -23.47 -21.73
C ASN A 349 0.88 -23.93 -21.07
N SER A 350 0.04 -24.70 -21.78
CA SER A 350 -1.25 -25.14 -21.25
C SER A 350 -1.16 -26.06 -20.03
N SER A 351 -0.07 -26.82 -19.85
CA SER A 351 0.13 -27.57 -18.60
C SER A 351 0.34 -26.64 -17.42
N SER A 352 1.01 -25.50 -17.63
CA SER A 352 1.22 -24.45 -16.62
C SER A 352 -0.08 -23.76 -16.15
N ILE A 353 -1.25 -24.10 -16.69
CA ILE A 353 -2.57 -23.68 -16.18
C ILE A 353 -3.58 -24.83 -16.12
N ALA A 354 -3.11 -26.09 -16.08
CA ALA A 354 -3.98 -27.27 -16.15
C ALA A 354 -4.69 -27.57 -14.83
N THR A 355 -3.95 -27.88 -13.76
CA THR A 355 -4.53 -28.07 -12.43
C THR A 355 -4.74 -26.72 -11.72
N THR A 356 -5.35 -26.75 -10.53
CA THR A 356 -5.21 -25.62 -9.62
C THR A 356 -3.72 -25.40 -9.36
N GLU A 357 -2.94 -26.39 -8.89
CA GLU A 357 -1.52 -26.17 -8.55
C GLU A 357 -0.77 -25.50 -9.70
N ASP A 358 -0.98 -25.90 -10.94
CA ASP A 358 -0.45 -25.26 -12.15
C ASP A 358 -0.94 -23.82 -12.37
N LYS A 359 -2.26 -23.57 -12.36
CA LYS A 359 -2.80 -22.20 -12.51
C LYS A 359 -2.32 -21.26 -11.44
N ILE A 360 -2.33 -21.78 -10.22
CA ILE A 360 -1.75 -21.15 -9.07
C ILE A 360 -0.31 -20.85 -9.52
N LEU A 361 0.54 -21.85 -9.86
CA LEU A 361 1.87 -21.84 -10.59
C LEU A 361 1.94 -20.97 -11.87
N SER A 362 0.90 -20.24 -12.27
CA SER A 362 0.90 -19.31 -13.41
C SER A 362 0.61 -17.83 -13.09
N TYR A 363 0.11 -17.45 -11.90
CA TYR A 363 0.01 -16.04 -11.45
C TYR A 363 1.30 -15.39 -10.90
N HIS A 364 1.51 -15.26 -9.57
CA HIS A 364 2.80 -14.98 -8.87
C HIS A 364 4.00 -14.66 -9.79
N ARG A 365 4.90 -15.53 -10.32
CA ARG A 365 5.96 -15.25 -11.35
C ARG A 365 5.70 -14.14 -12.40
N ILE A 366 4.45 -13.86 -12.72
CA ILE A 366 4.03 -12.71 -13.50
C ILE A 366 4.01 -11.45 -12.61
N ILE A 367 3.39 -11.47 -11.43
CA ILE A 367 3.68 -10.61 -10.25
C ILE A 367 5.18 -10.49 -9.92
N GLU A 368 6.02 -11.55 -10.01
CA GLU A 368 7.49 -11.41 -9.96
C GLU A 368 7.97 -10.50 -11.03
N ALA A 369 7.74 -10.85 -12.29
CA ALA A 369 8.29 -10.13 -13.42
C ALA A 369 7.75 -8.70 -13.42
N PHE A 370 6.48 -8.49 -13.11
CA PHE A 370 5.91 -7.19 -12.81
C PHE A 370 6.76 -6.50 -11.77
N LYS A 371 7.00 -7.09 -10.60
CA LYS A 371 7.91 -6.48 -9.63
C LYS A 371 9.37 -6.42 -10.08
N TYR A 372 9.87 -7.23 -11.00
CA TYR A 372 11.27 -7.21 -11.45
C TYR A 372 11.59 -6.22 -12.54
N SER A 373 10.55 -5.58 -13.04
CA SER A 373 10.60 -4.96 -14.35
C SER A 373 9.81 -3.68 -14.37
N TYR A 374 8.74 -3.64 -13.58
CA TYR A 374 8.57 -2.50 -12.70
C TYR A 374 9.77 -2.30 -11.72
N ALA A 375 10.96 -2.84 -12.01
CA ALA A 375 12.28 -2.46 -11.52
C ALA A 375 13.07 -1.52 -12.50
N LEU A 376 12.46 -0.84 -13.49
CA LEU A 376 13.04 0.27 -14.29
C LEU A 376 12.50 1.77 -14.17
N ARG A 377 11.28 2.13 -14.67
CA ARG A 377 10.52 3.44 -14.91
C ARG A 377 10.83 4.83 -14.29
N SER A 378 11.64 5.05 -13.24
CA SER A 378 11.95 6.46 -12.79
C SER A 378 13.42 6.72 -12.36
N LYS A 379 14.18 5.67 -12.04
CA LYS A 379 15.57 5.49 -12.51
C LYS A 379 15.60 5.39 -14.03
N LEU A 380 14.44 5.34 -14.68
CA LEU A 380 14.21 5.99 -15.96
C LEU A 380 13.52 7.36 -15.77
N GLY A 381 14.27 8.42 -15.50
CA GLY A 381 13.69 9.77 -15.62
C GLY A 381 13.47 10.13 -17.08
N ASP A 382 13.34 11.42 -17.37
CA ASP A 382 13.67 11.88 -18.72
C ASP A 382 15.20 11.83 -18.90
N ALA A 383 15.66 11.15 -19.95
CA ALA A 383 17.07 10.86 -20.21
C ALA A 383 17.92 12.11 -20.52
N ASP A 384 17.30 13.26 -20.80
CA ASP A 384 18.01 14.55 -20.93
C ASP A 384 18.52 15.07 -19.56
N PHE A 385 18.00 14.51 -18.45
CA PHE A 385 18.28 14.97 -17.09
C PHE A 385 18.93 13.90 -16.20
N LEU A 386 18.91 12.62 -16.61
CA LEU A 386 19.55 11.48 -15.93
C LEU A 386 20.30 10.62 -16.94
N ASP A 387 21.49 10.12 -16.59
CA ASP A 387 22.25 9.16 -17.41
C ASP A 387 21.73 7.74 -17.18
N LEU A 388 21.30 7.09 -18.27
CA LEU A 388 20.58 5.83 -18.27
C LEU A 388 21.25 4.72 -19.09
N ASP A 389 22.40 4.99 -19.73
CA ASP A 389 22.98 4.09 -20.74
C ASP A 389 23.44 2.76 -20.14
N GLU A 390 24.07 2.77 -18.96
CA GLU A 390 24.49 1.55 -18.24
C GLU A 390 23.28 0.66 -17.86
N ILE A 391 22.16 1.29 -17.48
CA ILE A 391 20.91 0.59 -17.11
C ILE A 391 20.28 -0.04 -18.34
N ILE A 392 20.19 0.71 -19.44
CA ILE A 392 19.63 0.23 -20.71
C ILE A 392 20.47 -0.94 -21.24
N ALA A 393 21.79 -0.80 -21.27
CA ALA A 393 22.71 -1.83 -21.74
C ALA A 393 22.66 -3.12 -20.90
N ASN A 394 22.56 -3.01 -19.56
CA ASN A 394 22.39 -4.17 -18.69
C ASN A 394 21.06 -4.89 -18.97
N VAL A 395 19.92 -4.19 -18.88
CA VAL A 395 18.57 -4.80 -18.96
C VAL A 395 18.25 -5.41 -20.33
N THR A 396 18.87 -4.90 -21.39
CA THR A 396 18.71 -5.45 -22.75
C THR A 396 19.65 -6.61 -23.07
N SER A 397 20.54 -6.99 -22.15
CA SER A 397 21.43 -8.15 -22.35
C SER A 397 20.67 -9.49 -22.32
N PRO A 398 21.12 -10.50 -23.08
CA PRO A 398 20.59 -11.87 -22.98
C PRO A 398 20.75 -12.44 -21.57
N GLU A 399 21.86 -12.12 -20.92
CA GLU A 399 22.22 -12.56 -19.58
C GLU A 399 21.28 -11.96 -18.54
N TYR A 400 20.88 -10.68 -18.62
CA TYR A 400 19.97 -10.08 -17.64
C TYR A 400 18.68 -10.89 -17.48
N GLY A 401 18.06 -11.36 -18.55
CA GLY A 401 16.88 -12.22 -18.44
C GLY A 401 17.15 -13.53 -17.69
N GLU A 402 18.36 -14.10 -17.79
CA GLU A 402 18.79 -15.32 -17.10
C GLU A 402 19.27 -15.06 -15.68
N GLU A 403 20.11 -14.04 -15.45
CA GLU A 403 20.53 -13.55 -14.14
C GLU A 403 19.33 -13.15 -13.30
N ILE A 404 18.33 -12.52 -13.91
CA ILE A 404 17.11 -12.14 -13.25
C ILE A 404 16.11 -13.31 -13.20
N ARG A 405 16.31 -14.44 -13.89
CA ARG A 405 15.66 -15.75 -13.58
C ARG A 405 16.41 -16.59 -12.56
N LEU A 406 17.67 -16.25 -12.38
CA LEU A 406 18.55 -16.52 -11.25
C LEU A 406 18.38 -15.45 -10.17
N LYS A 407 17.38 -14.58 -10.32
CA LYS A 407 16.84 -13.74 -9.26
C LYS A 407 15.25 -13.70 -9.21
N ILE A 408 14.45 -14.30 -10.13
CA ILE A 408 12.99 -14.68 -10.03
C ILE A 408 12.80 -16.13 -9.57
N ASP A 409 11.92 -16.37 -8.61
CA ASP A 409 11.77 -17.62 -7.89
C ASP A 409 10.33 -18.28 -8.25
N ASP A 410 10.03 -19.57 -7.94
CA ASP A 410 8.68 -20.24 -7.68
C ASP A 410 7.75 -20.47 -6.33
N ASN A 411 8.06 -20.76 -5.01
CA ASN A 411 7.12 -21.12 -3.82
C ASN A 411 6.04 -20.15 -2.98
N LYS A 412 5.94 -19.24 -1.89
CA LYS A 412 6.51 -18.38 -0.69
C LYS A 412 7.14 -16.88 -0.65
N THR A 413 6.45 -15.75 -0.31
CA THR A 413 6.64 -14.36 -0.91
C THR A 413 6.73 -13.01 -0.14
N SER A 414 7.22 -11.90 -0.80
CA SER A 414 6.83 -10.45 -0.61
C SER A 414 5.51 -9.99 -1.19
N TYR A 415 4.99 -8.81 -0.87
CA TYR A 415 5.21 -7.94 0.27
C TYR A 415 6.10 -6.66 0.22
N ASP A 416 6.79 -6.29 -0.87
CA ASP A 416 7.92 -5.35 -0.69
C ASP A 416 8.51 -4.62 -1.92
N SER A 417 9.38 -3.62 -1.68
CA SER A 417 10.07 -2.76 -2.67
C SER A 417 11.56 -3.11 -2.77
N ALA A 418 12.55 -2.24 -2.48
CA ALA A 418 13.98 -2.54 -2.23
C ALA A 418 14.88 -3.38 -3.16
N LEU A 419 14.43 -4.59 -3.46
CA LEU A 419 15.27 -5.70 -3.85
C LEU A 419 15.28 -5.84 -5.35
N TYR A 420 14.24 -5.33 -5.96
CA TYR A 420 14.25 -5.10 -7.36
C TYR A 420 15.30 -3.93 -7.59
N GLY A 421 15.51 -2.94 -6.65
CA GLY A 421 16.68 -2.01 -6.53
C GLY A 421 16.65 -0.43 -6.41
N ALA A 422 15.56 0.31 -6.05
CA ALA A 422 15.22 1.77 -6.22
C ALA A 422 15.03 2.79 -5.03
N GLU A 423 14.34 3.93 -5.29
CA GLU A 423 14.37 5.19 -4.53
C GLU A 423 13.12 6.14 -4.67
N THR A 424 11.92 5.69 -5.11
CA THR A 424 10.70 6.55 -5.21
C THR A 424 9.37 5.75 -5.10
N TYR A 425 8.27 6.40 -4.68
CA TYR A 425 6.88 5.92 -4.43
C TYR A 425 5.85 6.85 -5.10
N ALA A 426 4.61 6.51 -5.52
CA ALA A 426 3.53 7.54 -5.69
C ALA A 426 2.11 7.04 -5.67
N GLU A 427 1.20 8.00 -5.44
CA GLU A 427 -0.12 8.04 -6.05
C GLU A 427 -0.12 7.55 -7.52
N ASP A 428 -0.65 6.34 -7.73
CA ASP A 428 -0.85 5.69 -9.03
C ASP A 428 -1.44 6.61 -10.10
N ASP A 429 -0.93 6.54 -11.34
CA ASP A 429 -1.65 7.16 -12.45
C ASP A 429 -2.92 6.41 -12.80
N SER A 430 -3.93 7.19 -13.14
CA SER A 430 -5.19 6.74 -13.72
C SER A 430 -5.65 7.82 -14.69
N GLY A 431 -6.29 7.43 -15.79
CA GLY A 431 -6.52 8.34 -16.92
C GLY A 431 -5.46 8.21 -18.01
N THR A 432 -5.25 6.97 -18.51
CA THR A 432 -4.51 6.68 -19.74
C THR A 432 -5.42 6.03 -20.78
N ALA A 433 -5.06 6.11 -22.06
CA ALA A 433 -5.67 5.35 -23.16
C ALA A 433 -4.60 4.71 -24.05
N HIS A 434 -4.93 3.58 -24.68
CA HIS A 434 -4.03 2.79 -25.50
C HIS A 434 -4.63 2.41 -26.85
N LEU A 435 -3.76 2.19 -27.85
CA LEU A 435 -4.10 1.50 -29.08
C LEU A 435 -2.89 0.79 -29.70
N SER A 436 -3.18 -0.28 -30.45
CA SER A 436 -2.18 -1.06 -31.20
C SER A 436 -2.68 -1.40 -32.61
N ILE A 437 -1.77 -1.30 -33.57
CA ILE A 437 -1.98 -1.36 -35.02
C ILE A 437 -0.99 -2.35 -35.65
N LEU A 438 -1.47 -3.19 -36.57
CA LEU A 438 -0.64 -4.00 -37.46
C LEU A 438 -1.12 -3.82 -38.90
N ALA A 439 -0.26 -3.30 -39.78
CA ALA A 439 -0.54 -3.09 -41.20
C ALA A 439 -0.18 -4.31 -42.04
N GLU A 440 -0.77 -4.42 -43.24
CA GLU A 440 -0.62 -5.60 -44.11
C GLU A 440 0.78 -5.79 -44.68
N ASN A 441 1.51 -4.71 -44.96
CA ASN A 441 2.91 -4.82 -45.35
C ASN A 441 3.75 -5.43 -44.21
N GLY A 442 3.30 -5.27 -42.96
CA GLY A 442 3.94 -5.72 -41.72
C GLY A 442 4.59 -4.60 -40.92
N ASP A 443 4.31 -3.33 -41.24
CA ASP A 443 4.57 -2.22 -40.33
C ASP A 443 3.62 -2.31 -39.11
N ALA A 444 4.07 -1.91 -37.93
CA ALA A 444 3.28 -1.98 -36.70
C ALA A 444 3.43 -0.70 -35.87
N VAL A 445 2.40 -0.35 -35.09
CA VAL A 445 2.46 0.75 -34.12
C VAL A 445 1.76 0.36 -32.82
N SER A 446 2.36 0.73 -31.69
CA SER A 446 1.73 0.68 -30.37
C SER A 446 1.92 2.03 -29.68
N ILE A 447 0.86 2.59 -29.09
CA ILE A 447 0.88 3.93 -28.47
C ILE A 447 -0.02 4.00 -27.24
N THR A 448 0.53 4.58 -26.17
CA THR A 448 -0.18 4.90 -24.93
C THR A 448 -0.11 6.40 -24.69
N SER A 449 -1.23 7.00 -24.29
CA SER A 449 -1.40 8.43 -24.06
C SER A 449 -2.08 8.71 -22.72
N SER A 450 -1.87 9.90 -22.17
CA SER A 450 -2.42 10.35 -20.89
C SER A 450 -2.76 11.84 -20.92
N VAL A 451 -3.66 12.29 -20.04
CA VAL A 451 -3.82 13.69 -19.58
C VAL A 451 -3.65 13.83 -18.05
N ASP A 452 -3.35 12.71 -17.38
CA ASP A 452 -3.27 12.47 -15.93
C ASP A 452 -4.55 12.75 -15.12
N LEU A 453 -4.63 12.07 -13.97
CA LEU A 453 -5.74 12.08 -13.00
C LEU A 453 -7.16 11.79 -13.56
N PHE A 454 -7.67 10.59 -13.24
CA PHE A 454 -9.09 10.45 -12.89
C PHE A 454 -9.44 11.54 -11.87
N PHE A 455 -10.63 12.14 -11.94
CA PHE A 455 -10.97 13.28 -11.09
C PHE A 455 -11.00 12.94 -9.58
N GLY A 456 -9.83 12.93 -8.92
CA GLY A 456 -9.53 13.00 -7.47
C GLY A 456 -10.56 12.48 -6.46
N ALA A 457 -10.23 11.36 -5.81
CA ALA A 457 -10.82 10.95 -4.54
C ALA A 457 -10.19 11.72 -3.37
N VAL A 458 -10.99 12.08 -2.36
CA VAL A 458 -10.51 12.67 -1.10
C VAL A 458 -10.50 11.60 0.00
N LYS A 459 -9.43 11.58 0.81
CA LYS A 459 -9.43 10.90 2.12
C LYS A 459 -9.29 11.91 3.26
N MET A 460 -9.72 11.50 4.44
CA MET A 460 -9.99 12.41 5.57
C MET A 460 -8.72 12.83 6.31
N CYS A 461 -8.52 14.13 6.48
CA CYS A 461 -7.80 14.63 7.66
C CYS A 461 -8.74 14.50 8.88
N ASP A 462 -8.39 13.66 9.85
CA ASP A 462 -9.04 13.72 11.17
C ASP A 462 -8.56 14.95 11.95
N LYS A 463 -9.37 15.45 12.89
CA LYS A 463 -9.32 16.84 13.34
C LYS A 463 -9.39 17.00 14.85
N GLN A 464 -8.30 16.65 15.53
CA GLN A 464 -8.06 17.02 16.93
C GLN A 464 -6.67 17.64 17.15
N MET A 465 -6.52 18.34 18.28
CA MET A 465 -5.27 18.95 18.77
C MET A 465 -4.68 20.12 17.98
N LEU A 466 -5.47 21.20 17.82
CA LEU A 466 -4.90 22.57 17.73
C LEU A 466 -5.64 23.61 18.59
N GLU A 467 -6.12 23.16 19.76
CA GLU A 467 -6.56 24.02 20.88
C GLU A 467 -5.82 23.62 22.17
N GLU A 468 -4.53 23.97 22.30
CA GLU A 468 -3.93 24.26 23.63
C GLU A 468 -2.64 25.08 23.56
N SER A 469 -2.76 26.36 23.17
CA SER A 469 -1.72 27.37 23.35
C SER A 469 -2.34 28.76 23.47
N LEU A 470 -2.61 29.19 24.71
CA LEU A 470 -2.71 30.59 25.22
C LEU A 470 -3.51 30.65 26.55
N THR A 471 -2.91 30.26 27.67
CA THR A 471 -3.50 30.48 29.01
C THR A 471 -2.50 31.07 30.01
N GLN A 472 -2.55 32.39 30.25
CA GLN A 472 -1.93 32.97 31.46
C GLN A 472 -2.50 34.33 31.92
N LYS A 473 -3.64 34.28 32.65
CA LYS A 473 -3.99 35.15 33.82
C LYS A 473 -4.24 36.67 33.58
N PRO A 474 -4.78 37.44 34.56
CA PRO A 474 -5.89 37.12 35.49
C PRO A 474 -6.90 38.30 35.77
N HIS A 475 -8.01 37.97 36.44
CA HIS A 475 -8.96 38.89 37.16
C HIS A 475 -9.88 39.77 36.28
N LYS A 476 -11.01 40.35 36.76
CA LYS A 476 -11.60 40.47 38.12
C LYS A 476 -13.15 40.56 38.06
N TYR A 477 -13.88 40.08 39.08
CA TYR A 477 -15.35 40.20 39.16
C TYR A 477 -15.82 41.58 39.66
N VAL A 478 -16.94 42.08 39.12
CA VAL A 478 -17.90 42.98 39.81
C VAL A 478 -19.33 42.63 39.38
N SER A 479 -20.26 42.53 40.33
CA SER A 479 -21.69 42.25 40.10
C SER A 479 -22.58 43.46 40.43
N ILE A 480 -23.66 43.69 39.68
CA ILE A 480 -24.72 44.64 40.07
C ILE A 480 -26.07 43.91 40.10
N LYS A 481 -26.75 43.96 41.26
CA LYS A 481 -28.16 43.56 41.41
C LYS A 481 -29.07 44.77 41.16
N ILE A 482 -30.22 44.55 40.53
CA ILE A 482 -31.41 45.40 40.71
C ILE A 482 -32.62 44.47 40.93
N ASN A 483 -33.39 44.71 42.00
CA ASN A 483 -34.58 43.93 42.34
C ASN A 483 -35.82 44.41 41.57
N SER A 484 -36.77 43.51 41.37
CA SER A 484 -38.07 43.76 40.73
C SER A 484 -39.14 44.29 41.69
N ASN A 485 -40.05 45.15 41.21
CA ASN A 485 -41.49 45.03 41.51
C ASN A 485 -42.36 45.74 40.42
N PRO A 486 -43.71 45.64 40.38
CA PRO A 486 -44.33 44.96 39.23
C PRO A 486 -45.50 45.69 38.55
N SER A 487 -45.83 45.30 37.31
CA SER A 487 -47.05 45.78 36.61
C SER A 487 -47.67 44.77 35.62
N LYS A 488 -48.41 43.80 36.17
CA LYS A 488 -49.54 43.05 35.57
C LYS A 488 -49.28 42.15 34.32
N PRO A 489 -50.18 41.18 34.03
CA PRO A 489 -49.74 39.90 33.42
C PRO A 489 -50.09 39.74 31.93
N CYS A 490 -49.08 39.71 31.06
CA CYS A 490 -49.25 39.21 29.67
C CYS A 490 -47.95 38.63 29.05
N ARG A 491 -47.00 38.16 29.87
CA ARG A 491 -45.67 37.70 29.40
C ARG A 491 -45.28 36.27 29.80
N LEU A 492 -45.84 35.69 30.86
CA LEU A 492 -45.37 34.40 31.38
C LEU A 492 -45.80 33.21 30.50
N LYS A 493 -47.10 33.06 30.20
CA LYS A 493 -47.61 31.98 29.32
C LYS A 493 -46.96 32.01 27.94
N THR A 494 -46.83 33.20 27.33
CA THR A 494 -46.20 33.35 26.00
C THR A 494 -44.73 32.97 26.00
N LYS A 495 -43.97 33.31 27.05
CA LYS A 495 -42.57 32.85 27.19
C LYS A 495 -42.48 31.34 27.34
N ILE A 496 -43.27 30.73 28.23
CA ILE A 496 -43.28 29.27 28.44
C ILE A 496 -43.60 28.53 27.15
N ILE A 497 -44.60 28.98 26.37
CA ILE A 497 -44.95 28.38 25.08
C ILE A 497 -43.80 28.52 24.06
N ILE A 498 -43.16 29.69 23.95
CA ILE A 498 -42.02 29.90 23.04
C ILE A 498 -40.82 29.03 23.46
N THR A 499 -40.52 28.91 24.76
CA THR A 499 -39.43 28.06 25.25
C THR A 499 -39.70 26.58 25.01
N LEU A 500 -40.94 26.11 25.19
CA LEU A 500 -41.32 24.73 24.87
C LEU A 500 -41.25 24.45 23.36
N LEU A 501 -41.68 25.38 22.51
CA LEU A 501 -41.57 25.24 21.05
C LEU A 501 -40.12 25.25 20.56
N LEU A 502 -39.25 26.08 21.16
CA LEU A 502 -37.81 26.06 20.87
C LEU A 502 -37.14 24.77 21.35
N ALA A 503 -37.51 24.24 22.52
CA ALA A 503 -37.01 22.96 23.01
C ALA A 503 -37.44 21.80 22.09
N LEU A 504 -38.71 21.78 21.65
CA LEU A 504 -39.21 20.81 20.67
C LEU A 504 -38.47 20.91 19.33
N ALA A 505 -38.29 22.13 18.79
CA ALA A 505 -37.54 22.33 17.55
C ALA A 505 -36.07 21.88 17.66
N LEU A 506 -35.39 22.17 18.77
CA LEU A 506 -34.02 21.72 19.03
C LEU A 506 -33.94 20.19 19.15
N VAL A 507 -34.90 19.54 19.82
CA VAL A 507 -34.99 18.07 19.87
C VAL A 507 -35.23 17.50 18.48
N SER A 508 -36.15 18.05 17.68
CA SER A 508 -36.38 17.59 16.30
C SER A 508 -35.14 17.76 15.41
N ILE A 509 -34.42 18.87 15.53
CA ILE A 509 -33.15 19.09 14.81
C ILE A 509 -32.08 18.10 15.26
N PHE A 510 -31.93 17.86 16.58
CA PHE A 510 -30.94 16.93 17.12
C PHE A 510 -31.23 15.47 16.73
N THR A 511 -32.50 15.03 16.80
CA THR A 511 -32.91 13.70 16.33
C THR A 511 -32.74 13.57 14.82
N GLY A 512 -33.06 14.61 14.04
CA GLY A 512 -32.79 14.66 12.60
C GLY A 512 -31.30 14.56 12.27
N TYR A 513 -30.45 15.25 13.03
CA TYR A 513 -28.99 15.18 12.92
C TYR A 513 -28.45 13.79 13.28
N LEU A 514 -28.95 13.14 14.34
CA LEU A 514 -28.58 11.78 14.71
C LEU A 514 -29.01 10.73 13.66
N ILE A 515 -30.16 10.93 13.01
CA ILE A 515 -30.60 10.07 11.90
C ILE A 515 -29.72 10.32 10.66
N TYR A 516 -29.42 11.59 10.34
CA TYR A 516 -28.57 11.98 9.23
C TYR A 516 -27.14 11.44 9.36
N THR A 517 -26.49 11.61 10.52
CA THR A 517 -25.14 11.07 10.76
C THR A 517 -25.12 9.54 10.72
N LYS A 518 -26.14 8.87 11.27
CA LYS A 518 -26.28 7.41 11.14
C LYS A 518 -26.52 6.94 9.70
N SER A 519 -27.04 7.81 8.83
CA SER A 519 -27.34 7.53 7.40
C SER A 519 -26.22 7.91 6.42
N HIS A 520 -25.21 8.70 6.83
CA HIS A 520 -24.14 9.16 5.95
C HIS A 520 -22.76 8.56 6.27
N PHE A 521 -22.59 7.91 7.43
CA PHE A 521 -21.33 7.23 7.80
C PHE A 521 -21.35 5.71 7.56
N THR A 522 -22.43 5.17 7.00
CA THR A 522 -22.46 3.80 6.46
C THR A 522 -22.22 3.82 4.95
N THR A 523 -20.95 3.92 4.55
CA THR A 523 -20.53 3.19 3.34
C THR A 523 -20.74 1.72 3.66
N GLU A 524 -21.78 1.10 3.08
CA GLU A 524 -22.01 -0.32 3.30
C GLU A 524 -20.85 -1.12 2.69
N GLU A 525 -19.95 -1.60 3.55
CA GLU A 525 -19.01 -2.64 3.18
C GLU A 525 -19.81 -3.80 2.54
N PRO A 526 -19.37 -4.40 1.42
CA PRO A 526 -20.10 -5.48 0.77
C PRO A 526 -20.40 -6.60 1.77
N SER A 527 -21.56 -7.22 1.65
CA SER A 527 -21.96 -8.33 2.53
C SER A 527 -20.91 -9.44 2.55
N ASP A 528 -20.74 -10.10 3.71
CA ASP A 528 -19.92 -11.31 3.75
C ASP A 528 -20.52 -12.36 2.79
N SER A 529 -19.65 -13.10 2.09
CA SER A 529 -20.06 -13.94 0.98
C SER A 529 -20.89 -15.14 1.45
N ASN A 530 -21.96 -15.48 0.72
CA ASN A 530 -22.64 -16.76 0.88
C ASN A 530 -21.90 -17.91 0.16
N GLU A 531 -21.08 -17.61 -0.84
CA GLU A 531 -20.28 -18.60 -1.58
C GLU A 531 -18.84 -18.67 -1.04
N PRO A 532 -18.18 -19.85 -1.10
CA PRO A 532 -16.73 -19.96 -0.91
C PRO A 532 -15.97 -19.06 -1.88
N ARG A 533 -14.84 -18.49 -1.45
CA ARG A 533 -13.99 -17.70 -2.34
C ARG A 533 -13.39 -18.56 -3.46
N ILE A 534 -13.34 -17.98 -4.65
CA ILE A 534 -12.49 -18.44 -5.75
C ILE A 534 -11.01 -18.38 -5.26
N PRO A 535 -10.16 -19.39 -5.56
CA PRO A 535 -8.75 -19.37 -5.22
C PRO A 535 -8.02 -18.10 -5.71
N SER A 536 -7.09 -17.59 -4.90
CA SER A 536 -6.38 -16.33 -5.16
C SER A 536 -5.32 -16.42 -6.27
N VAL A 537 -4.73 -15.27 -6.62
CA VAL A 537 -3.63 -15.11 -7.58
C VAL A 537 -2.24 -15.48 -7.03
N SER A 538 -2.14 -16.18 -5.89
CA SER A 538 -0.85 -16.74 -5.47
C SER A 538 -0.33 -17.82 -6.43
N LYS A 539 0.98 -18.19 -6.38
CA LYS A 539 1.58 -19.40 -6.96
C LYS A 539 1.82 -20.44 -5.87
N LEU A 540 1.46 -21.69 -6.16
CA LEU A 540 1.71 -22.91 -5.38
C LEU A 540 2.56 -23.77 -6.28
N ARG A 541 3.83 -23.87 -5.95
CA ARG A 541 4.81 -24.42 -6.87
C ARG A 541 5.56 -25.56 -6.23
N VAL A 542 6.18 -26.33 -7.13
CA VAL A 542 6.46 -27.73 -6.93
C VAL A 542 7.88 -28.01 -7.43
N PHE A 543 8.74 -28.40 -6.50
CA PHE A 543 10.16 -28.66 -6.72
C PHE A 543 10.55 -30.05 -6.26
N LYS A 544 11.76 -30.48 -6.61
CA LYS A 544 12.26 -31.82 -6.25
C LYS A 544 13.44 -31.78 -5.28
N ARG A 545 14.30 -30.76 -5.42
CA ARG A 545 15.62 -30.72 -4.77
C ARG A 545 15.66 -29.71 -3.63
N ALA A 546 15.65 -28.42 -3.94
CA ALA A 546 15.72 -27.32 -2.97
C ALA A 546 14.51 -26.38 -3.13
N ALA A 547 14.35 -25.38 -2.24
CA ALA A 547 13.33 -24.32 -2.31
C ALA A 547 13.62 -23.07 -1.44
N ALA A 548 13.99 -21.94 -2.06
CA ALA A 548 14.15 -20.64 -1.38
C ALA A 548 12.81 -19.90 -1.16
N CYS A 549 12.82 -18.86 -0.33
CA CYS A 549 11.67 -18.05 0.11
C CYS A 549 12.17 -16.80 0.77
N SER A 550 11.38 -15.77 0.61
CA SER A 550 11.46 -14.57 1.40
C SER A 550 10.16 -13.81 1.23
N ASP A 551 10.00 -12.83 2.10
CA ASP A 551 9.16 -11.70 1.87
C ASP A 551 9.72 -10.76 0.76
N ALA A 552 10.29 -11.33 -0.34
CA ALA A 552 10.75 -10.79 -1.66
C ALA A 552 11.06 -11.81 -2.79
N PRO A 553 10.14 -12.04 -3.75
CA PRO A 553 10.36 -12.48 -5.13
C PRO A 553 11.82 -12.53 -5.64
N ILE A 554 12.52 -11.40 -5.52
CA ILE A 554 13.94 -11.24 -5.86
C ILE A 554 14.93 -12.18 -5.15
N CYS A 555 14.92 -12.25 -3.82
CA CYS A 555 15.95 -13.00 -3.07
C CYS A 555 15.42 -14.10 -2.19
N SER A 556 14.12 -14.32 -2.26
CA SER A 556 13.65 -15.57 -2.82
C SER A 556 14.67 -16.14 -3.84
N GLU A 557 14.84 -15.64 -5.07
CA GLU A 557 15.71 -16.35 -6.07
C GLU A 557 17.18 -16.02 -6.07
N VAL A 558 17.66 -14.88 -5.59
CA VAL A 558 19.05 -14.90 -5.07
C VAL A 558 19.21 -16.01 -4.04
N GLY A 559 18.19 -16.34 -3.27
CA GLY A 559 18.15 -17.56 -2.46
C GLY A 559 18.26 -18.85 -3.30
N LYS A 560 17.49 -19.09 -4.38
CA LYS A 560 17.71 -20.25 -5.27
C LYS A 560 19.10 -20.20 -5.91
N THR A 561 19.57 -19.09 -6.42
CA THR A 561 20.85 -18.97 -7.13
C THR A 561 22.02 -19.22 -6.21
N ILE A 562 21.96 -18.75 -4.97
CA ILE A 562 22.95 -19.12 -3.96
C ILE A 562 22.88 -20.64 -3.68
N LEU A 563 21.70 -21.28 -3.68
CA LEU A 563 21.58 -22.75 -3.62
C LEU A 563 22.11 -23.44 -4.90
N ALA A 564 21.92 -22.85 -6.08
CA ALA A 564 22.38 -23.35 -7.38
C ALA A 564 23.91 -23.25 -7.54
N GLN A 565 24.51 -22.24 -6.90
CA GLN A 565 25.96 -22.07 -6.73
C GLN A 565 26.55 -23.01 -5.66
N ASN A 566 25.75 -23.94 -5.10
CA ASN A 566 26.08 -24.88 -4.02
C ASN A 566 26.29 -24.24 -2.63
N GLY A 567 25.76 -23.03 -2.42
CA GLY A 567 25.60 -22.44 -1.09
C GLY A 567 24.66 -23.26 -0.19
N SER A 568 24.81 -23.10 1.11
CA SER A 568 23.92 -23.71 2.12
C SER A 568 22.55 -23.03 2.18
N ALA A 569 21.62 -23.64 2.92
CA ALA A 569 20.37 -22.97 3.29
C ALA A 569 20.60 -21.66 4.07
N VAL A 570 21.75 -21.53 4.77
CA VAL A 570 22.13 -20.33 5.52
C VAL A 570 22.77 -19.27 4.61
N ASP A 571 23.65 -19.63 3.66
CA ASP A 571 24.13 -18.71 2.62
C ASP A 571 22.95 -18.11 1.86
N SER A 572 22.02 -18.98 1.45
CA SER A 572 20.77 -18.62 0.80
C SER A 572 19.99 -17.63 1.65
N ALA A 573 19.67 -17.98 2.92
CA ALA A 573 18.95 -17.09 3.83
C ALA A 573 19.67 -15.76 4.13
N ILE A 574 21.01 -15.74 4.22
CA ILE A 574 21.80 -14.52 4.43
C ILE A 574 21.68 -13.60 3.24
N ALA A 575 21.88 -14.14 2.03
CA ALA A 575 21.70 -13.40 0.80
C ALA A 575 20.26 -12.90 0.75
N SER A 576 19.27 -13.80 0.87
CA SER A 576 17.84 -13.48 1.03
C SER A 576 17.53 -12.40 2.06
N MET A 577 18.31 -12.23 3.14
CA MET A 577 18.09 -11.21 4.18
C MET A 577 18.82 -9.88 3.96
N PHE A 578 20.05 -9.86 3.46
CA PHE A 578 20.69 -8.59 3.05
C PHE A 578 19.95 -7.97 1.90
N CYS A 579 19.61 -8.85 0.96
CA CYS A 579 18.58 -8.63 0.01
C CYS A 579 17.33 -8.10 0.70
N ASN A 580 16.48 -8.92 1.36
CA ASN A 580 15.15 -8.49 1.80
C ASN A 580 15.13 -7.33 2.81
N GLY A 581 16.23 -7.11 3.51
CA GLY A 581 16.45 -6.02 4.46
C GLY A 581 16.91 -4.69 3.85
N LEU A 582 17.16 -4.65 2.54
CA LEU A 582 17.32 -3.39 1.81
C LEU A 582 15.93 -2.70 1.65
N LEU A 583 14.80 -3.40 1.82
CA LEU A 583 13.55 -3.20 1.04
C LEU A 583 12.34 -2.80 1.84
N ASN A 584 12.03 -3.69 2.78
CA ASN A 584 11.08 -3.57 3.82
C ASN A 584 11.78 -2.57 4.74
N GLN A 585 12.18 -1.40 4.25
CA GLN A 585 12.60 -0.31 5.12
C GLN A 585 11.39 0.07 6.00
N GLN A 586 10.18 -0.29 5.54
CA GLN A 586 8.98 -0.42 6.35
C GLN A 586 8.84 -1.69 7.24
N SER A 587 9.53 -2.81 7.01
CA SER A 587 9.32 -4.08 7.77
C SER A 587 10.54 -4.97 8.14
N THR A 588 11.80 -4.62 7.84
CA THR A 588 13.07 -5.31 8.18
C THR A 588 14.28 -4.58 7.54
N GLY A 589 15.44 -4.52 8.21
CA GLY A 589 16.64 -4.02 7.55
C GLY A 589 17.90 -3.97 8.41
N LEU A 590 18.97 -3.36 7.87
CA LEU A 590 20.27 -3.29 8.55
C LEU A 590 20.18 -2.68 9.96
N GLY A 591 19.21 -1.78 10.18
CA GLY A 591 18.92 -1.13 11.46
C GLY A 591 17.91 -1.87 12.35
N GLY A 592 17.48 -3.08 11.98
CA GLY A 592 16.55 -3.91 12.73
C GLY A 592 17.16 -5.21 13.27
N GLY A 593 16.34 -6.25 13.42
CA GLY A 593 16.75 -7.53 14.01
C GLY A 593 15.81 -8.70 13.69
N PHE A 594 16.27 -9.93 13.98
CA PHE A 594 15.61 -11.16 13.54
C PHE A 594 15.68 -12.35 14.52
N PHE A 595 14.77 -13.31 14.30
CA PHE A 595 14.84 -14.67 14.82
C PHE A 595 14.98 -15.64 13.65
N MET A 596 15.86 -16.64 13.74
CA MET A 596 16.10 -17.62 12.68
C MET A 596 16.22 -19.01 13.29
N THR A 597 15.39 -19.95 12.84
CA THR A 597 15.49 -21.38 13.13
C THR A 597 16.20 -22.06 11.95
N VAL A 598 17.42 -22.54 12.18
CA VAL A 598 18.24 -23.31 11.22
C VAL A 598 18.11 -24.80 11.56
N TYR A 599 17.84 -25.65 10.58
CA TYR A 599 17.88 -27.11 10.69
C TYR A 599 19.02 -27.66 9.82
N ILE A 600 19.89 -28.47 10.41
CA ILE A 600 20.99 -29.18 9.73
C ILE A 600 20.63 -30.67 9.67
N LYS A 601 20.40 -31.19 8.46
CA LYS A 601 19.92 -32.56 8.20
C LYS A 601 20.96 -33.62 8.58
N GLU A 602 22.24 -33.34 8.34
CA GLU A 602 23.34 -34.26 8.62
C GLU A 602 23.53 -34.50 10.13
N GLU A 603 23.51 -33.43 10.93
CA GLU A 603 23.43 -33.52 12.40
C GLU A 603 22.08 -34.12 12.85
N GLY A 604 21.02 -33.80 12.11
CA GLY A 604 19.63 -34.00 12.53
C GLY A 604 19.25 -33.09 13.70
N LYS A 605 19.78 -31.87 13.72
CA LYS A 605 19.64 -30.88 14.80
C LYS A 605 19.08 -29.56 14.27
N ALA A 606 18.45 -28.81 15.17
CA ALA A 606 18.02 -27.45 14.91
C ALA A 606 18.71 -26.46 15.87
N TYR A 607 18.83 -25.21 15.46
CA TYR A 607 19.44 -24.09 16.18
C TYR A 607 18.61 -22.82 15.99
N SER A 608 18.49 -21.99 17.02
CA SER A 608 17.93 -20.64 16.91
C SER A 608 19.03 -19.59 16.97
N VAL A 609 19.19 -18.80 15.90
CA VAL A 609 19.90 -17.53 15.92
C VAL A 609 18.91 -16.45 16.37
N ILE A 610 19.23 -15.76 17.46
CA ILE A 610 18.44 -14.66 18.01
C ILE A 610 19.28 -13.39 17.87
N ALA A 611 18.96 -12.64 16.82
CA ALA A 611 19.54 -11.34 16.48
C ALA A 611 18.51 -10.21 16.67
N ARG A 612 17.62 -10.39 17.66
CA ARG A 612 16.71 -9.36 18.17
C ARG A 612 17.52 -8.25 18.83
N GLU A 613 17.11 -7.02 18.59
CA GLU A 613 17.72 -5.79 19.08
C GLU A 613 17.70 -5.72 20.62
N SER A 614 18.60 -4.93 21.21
CA SER A 614 18.67 -4.76 22.68
C SER A 614 18.59 -3.29 23.09
N ALA A 615 17.88 -3.01 24.19
CA ALA A 615 17.80 -1.67 24.78
C ALA A 615 19.22 -1.12 25.09
N PRO A 616 19.53 0.14 24.75
CA PRO A 616 20.84 0.73 25.04
C PRO A 616 21.17 0.73 26.55
N ALA A 617 22.45 0.74 26.91
CA ALA A 617 22.88 0.74 28.32
C ALA A 617 22.34 1.94 29.14
N ALA A 618 22.00 3.05 28.46
CA ALA A 618 21.45 4.25 29.05
C ALA A 618 19.91 4.27 29.15
N ALA A 619 19.19 3.24 28.67
CA ALA A 619 17.73 3.18 28.73
C ALA A 619 17.23 3.04 30.19
N THR A 620 16.16 3.75 30.57
CA THR A 620 15.55 3.61 31.90
C THR A 620 14.17 2.98 31.81
N THR A 621 13.78 2.24 32.84
CA THR A 621 12.50 1.50 32.87
C THR A 621 11.28 2.39 32.67
N ASP A 622 11.36 3.69 32.96
CA ASP A 622 10.27 4.66 32.88
C ASP A 622 10.45 5.78 31.83
N MET A 623 11.40 5.66 30.90
CA MET A 623 11.78 6.76 29.98
C MET A 623 10.62 7.33 29.15
N PHE A 624 9.66 6.51 28.71
CA PHE A 624 8.50 6.94 27.90
C PHE A 624 7.29 7.41 28.73
N LYS A 625 7.35 7.35 30.06
CA LYS A 625 6.22 7.64 30.96
C LYS A 625 5.66 9.08 30.87
N ARG A 626 6.39 10.00 30.22
CA ARG A 626 5.97 11.40 29.98
C ARG A 626 5.74 11.73 28.50
N SER A 627 6.08 10.82 27.60
CA SER A 627 6.03 11.00 26.14
C SER A 627 5.99 9.60 25.51
N VAL A 628 4.77 9.04 25.38
CA VAL A 628 4.55 7.70 24.82
C VAL A 628 4.83 7.70 23.32
N ASP A 629 4.60 8.85 22.66
CA ASP A 629 5.02 9.17 21.30
C ASP A 629 6.49 8.83 20.98
N LYS A 630 7.37 8.73 21.99
CA LYS A 630 8.81 8.53 21.79
C LYS A 630 9.26 7.08 21.89
N SER A 631 8.36 6.15 22.18
CA SER A 631 8.67 4.72 22.08
C SER A 631 8.61 4.23 20.64
N SER A 632 7.73 4.84 19.81
CA SER A 632 7.52 4.51 18.39
C SER A 632 8.09 5.54 17.39
N GLU A 633 8.45 6.77 17.81
CA GLU A 633 9.04 7.77 16.89
C GLU A 633 10.31 8.46 17.42
N GLY A 634 11.27 8.65 16.51
CA GLY A 634 12.50 9.38 16.76
C GLY A 634 13.56 8.61 17.57
N ALA A 635 14.63 9.32 17.95
CA ALA A 635 15.90 8.71 18.33
C ALA A 635 15.91 7.92 19.66
N LEU A 636 14.85 7.99 20.47
CA LEU A 636 14.69 7.21 21.70
C LEU A 636 13.94 5.89 21.49
N ALA A 637 13.24 5.75 20.37
CA ALA A 637 12.58 4.53 19.94
C ALA A 637 13.59 3.44 19.49
N VAL A 638 14.82 3.87 19.15
CA VAL A 638 15.84 3.03 18.54
C VAL A 638 16.58 2.17 19.57
N ALA A 639 16.43 0.85 19.45
CA ALA A 639 17.28 -0.14 20.11
C ALA A 639 18.51 -0.49 19.27
N VAL A 640 19.49 -1.17 19.86
CA VAL A 640 20.74 -1.55 19.20
C VAL A 640 20.50 -2.60 18.09
N PRO A 641 20.78 -2.30 16.81
CA PRO A 641 20.45 -3.20 15.70
C PRO A 641 21.17 -4.53 15.74
N GLY A 642 20.45 -5.61 15.48
CA GLY A 642 20.98 -6.97 15.52
C GLY A 642 21.24 -7.62 14.15
N GLN A 643 20.55 -7.18 13.08
CA GLN A 643 20.49 -7.92 11.82
C GLN A 643 21.88 -8.20 11.22
N VAL A 644 22.75 -7.19 11.09
CA VAL A 644 24.05 -7.38 10.42
C VAL A 644 24.97 -8.33 11.21
N ARG A 645 25.05 -8.20 12.55
CA ARG A 645 25.87 -9.13 13.36
C ARG A 645 25.27 -10.53 13.43
N GLY A 646 23.95 -10.64 13.43
CA GLY A 646 23.24 -11.92 13.37
C GLY A 646 23.56 -12.71 12.11
N LEU A 647 23.48 -12.06 10.94
CA LEU A 647 23.79 -12.68 9.65
C LEU A 647 25.28 -13.08 9.57
N TRP A 648 26.17 -12.26 10.10
CA TRP A 648 27.60 -12.55 10.19
C TRP A 648 27.90 -13.74 11.11
N ALA A 649 27.25 -13.84 12.27
CA ALA A 649 27.39 -14.98 13.18
C ALA A 649 26.84 -16.29 12.58
N ALA A 650 25.74 -16.22 11.80
CA ALA A 650 25.22 -17.36 11.05
C ALA A 650 26.18 -17.76 9.90
N TYR A 651 26.72 -16.79 9.18
CA TYR A 651 27.71 -16.99 8.12
C TYR A 651 28.96 -17.71 8.61
N LEU A 652 29.58 -17.20 9.69
CA LEU A 652 30.79 -17.79 10.27
C LEU A 652 30.60 -19.22 10.80
N ARG A 653 29.35 -19.68 10.97
CA ARG A 653 29.03 -21.02 11.46
C ARG A 653 28.59 -22.01 10.37
N TRP A 654 27.86 -21.56 9.35
CA TRP A 654 27.24 -22.44 8.34
C TRP A 654 27.41 -22.00 6.88
N GLY A 655 27.98 -20.81 6.64
CA GLY A 655 28.24 -20.30 5.29
C GLY A 655 29.28 -21.13 4.53
N LYS A 656 29.12 -21.21 3.20
CA LYS A 656 29.94 -21.99 2.27
C LYS A 656 30.50 -21.15 1.13
N LEU A 657 29.80 -20.09 0.71
CA LEU A 657 30.26 -19.17 -0.34
C LEU A 657 31.03 -18.00 0.28
N PRO A 658 31.80 -17.22 -0.50
CA PRO A 658 32.42 -15.99 0.02
C PRO A 658 31.36 -14.98 0.47
N TRP A 659 31.48 -14.41 1.68
CA TRP A 659 30.56 -13.41 2.23
C TRP A 659 30.14 -12.32 1.23
N ALA A 660 31.11 -11.77 0.48
CA ALA A 660 30.84 -10.74 -0.52
C ALA A 660 29.85 -11.18 -1.60
N SER A 661 29.85 -12.44 -2.04
CA SER A 661 28.89 -12.94 -3.04
C SER A 661 27.48 -13.18 -2.49
N LEU A 662 27.30 -13.17 -1.16
CA LEU A 662 25.96 -13.14 -0.55
C LEU A 662 25.36 -11.73 -0.59
N LEU A 663 26.20 -10.69 -0.62
CA LEU A 663 25.78 -9.29 -0.65
C LEU A 663 25.82 -8.68 -2.06
N PHE A 664 26.64 -9.20 -2.99
CA PHE A 664 26.74 -8.66 -4.36
C PHE A 664 25.39 -8.52 -5.06
N PRO A 665 24.46 -9.49 -5.01
CA PRO A 665 23.15 -9.32 -5.61
C PRO A 665 22.43 -8.10 -5.03
N ALA A 666 22.38 -7.97 -3.70
CA ALA A 666 21.77 -6.80 -3.04
C ALA A 666 22.48 -5.47 -3.38
N ILE A 667 23.77 -5.48 -3.72
CA ILE A 667 24.54 -4.29 -4.13
C ILE A 667 24.32 -3.93 -5.60
N GLU A 668 24.27 -4.91 -6.51
CA GLU A 668 23.84 -4.73 -7.91
C GLU A 668 22.47 -4.09 -7.93
N ILE A 669 21.53 -4.74 -7.24
CA ILE A 669 20.18 -4.27 -6.96
C ILE A 669 20.19 -2.84 -6.43
N CYS A 670 20.95 -2.51 -5.38
CA CYS A 670 21.05 -1.14 -4.84
C CYS A 670 21.56 -0.11 -5.87
N LYS A 671 22.37 -0.52 -6.84
CA LYS A 671 22.80 0.34 -7.96
C LYS A 671 21.82 0.33 -9.14
N GLU A 672 20.84 -0.55 -9.15
CA GLU A 672 19.95 -0.81 -10.29
C GLU A 672 18.56 -0.16 -10.15
N GLY A 673 17.52 -0.78 -9.56
CA GLY A 673 16.18 -0.16 -9.36
C GLY A 673 15.00 -1.11 -9.11
N PHE A 674 14.06 -0.87 -8.16
CA PHE A 674 12.83 -1.62 -7.78
C PHE A 674 11.50 -0.97 -8.16
N PRO A 675 10.36 -1.70 -8.19
CA PRO A 675 9.05 -1.13 -8.05
C PRO A 675 8.86 -0.81 -6.61
N LEU A 676 8.31 0.36 -6.41
CA LEU A 676 7.36 0.40 -5.34
C LEU A 676 6.26 -0.64 -5.58
N SER A 677 6.17 -1.65 -4.73
CA SER A 677 5.00 -2.54 -4.73
C SER A 677 3.89 -1.96 -3.87
N GLN A 678 2.65 -2.32 -4.18
CA GLN A 678 1.41 -1.83 -3.55
C GLN A 678 1.44 -1.73 -2.01
N ILE A 679 2.16 -2.59 -1.32
CA ILE A 679 2.21 -2.55 0.15
C ILE A 679 3.24 -1.54 0.67
N VAL A 680 4.34 -1.32 -0.06
CA VAL A 680 5.25 -0.23 0.28
C VAL A 680 4.59 1.09 -0.06
N LEU A 681 3.72 1.09 -1.09
CA LEU A 681 2.73 2.15 -1.27
C LEU A 681 1.89 2.35 0.00
N ASP A 682 1.10 1.37 0.38
CA ASP A 682 0.20 1.50 1.53
C ASP A 682 0.92 2.01 2.81
N ALA A 683 2.13 1.50 3.10
CA ALA A 683 2.96 1.90 4.24
C ALA A 683 3.56 3.32 4.14
N LEU A 684 3.86 3.81 2.93
CA LEU A 684 4.40 5.16 2.72
C LEU A 684 3.31 6.23 2.68
N HIS A 685 2.11 5.89 2.22
CA HIS A 685 0.94 6.72 2.49
C HIS A 685 0.68 6.84 4.00
N GLU A 686 0.86 5.74 4.77
CA GLU A 686 0.71 5.73 6.23
C GLU A 686 1.79 6.56 6.97
N ARG A 687 3.04 6.58 6.46
CA ARG A 687 4.19 7.30 7.05
C ARG A 687 4.67 8.51 6.23
N SER A 688 3.78 9.10 5.43
CA SER A 688 4.12 10.11 4.41
C SER A 688 4.85 11.33 4.98
N GLN A 689 4.47 11.80 6.17
CA GLN A 689 5.10 12.98 6.77
C GLN A 689 6.52 12.71 7.30
N GLN A 690 6.75 11.53 7.86
CA GLN A 690 8.07 11.07 8.31
C GLN A 690 9.01 10.96 7.10
N VAL A 691 8.55 10.26 6.05
CA VAL A 691 9.36 9.97 4.87
C VAL A 691 9.60 11.19 3.97
N LYS A 692 8.62 12.08 3.75
CA LYS A 692 8.83 13.35 3.03
C LYS A 692 9.75 14.35 3.76
N ASN A 693 10.08 14.11 5.04
CA ASN A 693 10.98 14.93 5.86
C ASN A 693 12.41 14.39 5.99
N ASP A 694 12.61 13.07 5.98
CA ASP A 694 13.95 12.47 6.09
C ASP A 694 14.74 12.65 4.79
N ALA A 695 16.04 12.94 4.84
CA ALA A 695 16.80 13.26 3.64
C ALA A 695 17.02 12.06 2.71
N ASN A 696 17.32 10.87 3.25
CA ASN A 696 17.51 9.69 2.41
C ASN A 696 16.19 9.05 2.07
N LEU A 697 15.16 9.04 2.93
CA LEU A 697 13.84 8.51 2.57
C LEU A 697 13.03 9.48 1.70
N ARG A 698 13.31 10.80 1.74
CA ARG A 698 12.84 11.71 0.70
C ARG A 698 13.55 11.41 -0.61
N LYS A 699 14.89 11.25 -0.61
CA LYS A 699 15.59 10.82 -1.82
C LYS A 699 15.09 9.45 -2.29
N MET A 700 14.87 8.49 -1.37
CA MET A 700 14.57 7.06 -1.59
C MET A 700 13.08 6.72 -1.66
N TYR A 701 12.18 7.70 -1.50
CA TYR A 701 10.77 7.51 -1.80
C TYR A 701 10.10 8.69 -2.52
N VAL A 702 10.68 9.89 -2.69
CA VAL A 702 9.96 11.09 -3.19
C VAL A 702 10.42 11.66 -4.55
N ASP A 703 9.49 11.85 -5.50
CA ASP A 703 9.71 12.59 -6.75
C ASP A 703 10.01 14.07 -6.45
N PRO A 704 11.19 14.58 -6.82
CA PRO A 704 11.52 15.99 -6.62
C PRO A 704 10.74 16.95 -7.52
N THR A 705 10.01 16.44 -8.53
CA THR A 705 9.24 17.25 -9.50
C THR A 705 7.78 17.47 -9.09
N THR A 706 7.13 16.48 -8.47
CA THR A 706 5.70 16.58 -8.07
C THR A 706 5.48 16.91 -6.59
N ASP A 707 6.39 16.56 -5.67
CA ASP A 707 6.23 16.59 -4.19
C ASP A 707 5.04 15.79 -3.62
N ASP A 708 4.16 15.26 -4.48
CA ASP A 708 3.94 13.82 -4.43
C ASP A 708 5.12 13.07 -5.05
N PHE A 709 4.94 11.86 -5.59
CA PHE A 709 6.09 10.98 -5.80
C PHE A 709 6.08 10.14 -7.14
N TYR A 710 6.90 9.10 -7.39
CA TYR A 710 6.80 8.17 -8.56
C TYR A 710 6.30 6.71 -8.21
N LYS A 711 5.27 6.20 -8.94
CA LYS A 711 4.09 5.30 -8.67
C LYS A 711 4.24 3.84 -8.17
N VAL A 712 3.13 3.06 -8.04
CA VAL A 712 3.25 1.57 -7.99
C VAL A 712 3.87 1.11 -9.29
N GLY A 713 5.07 0.58 -9.18
CA GLY A 713 5.89 0.34 -10.34
C GLY A 713 6.38 1.59 -11.06
N ASP A 714 6.58 2.68 -10.34
CA ASP A 714 7.80 3.47 -10.56
C ASP A 714 8.91 3.10 -9.54
N ILE A 715 10.12 3.65 -9.79
CA ILE A 715 11.42 2.95 -9.77
C ILE A 715 12.57 3.98 -9.78
N THR A 716 13.82 3.71 -9.37
CA THR A 716 14.92 4.68 -8.98
C THR A 716 16.21 3.91 -8.52
N LYS A 717 17.09 4.35 -7.59
CA LYS A 717 18.23 3.62 -6.89
C LYS A 717 18.42 3.98 -5.38
N PRO A 718 18.44 3.08 -4.34
CA PRO A 718 18.51 3.46 -2.92
C PRO A 718 19.64 4.43 -2.63
N SER A 719 19.44 5.31 -1.65
CA SER A 719 20.40 6.39 -1.35
C SER A 719 21.84 5.88 -1.40
N GLU A 720 22.70 6.51 -2.20
CA GLU A 720 24.06 6.01 -2.53
C GLU A 720 24.85 5.56 -1.30
N VAL A 721 24.71 6.29 -0.17
CA VAL A 721 25.31 5.98 1.13
C VAL A 721 24.92 4.61 1.72
N LEU A 722 23.73 4.09 1.39
CA LEU A 722 23.29 2.73 1.74
C LEU A 722 23.96 1.69 0.85
N CYS A 723 24.11 1.97 -0.45
CA CYS A 723 24.82 1.08 -1.37
C CYS A 723 26.32 1.03 -1.07
N GLU A 724 26.93 2.17 -0.71
CA GLU A 724 28.29 2.24 -0.15
C GLU A 724 28.39 1.45 1.16
N THR A 725 27.42 1.61 2.07
CA THR A 725 27.36 0.85 3.34
C THR A 725 27.31 -0.66 3.10
N LEU A 726 26.45 -1.13 2.19
CA LEU A 726 26.39 -2.54 1.77
C LEU A 726 27.72 -3.01 1.15
N ALA A 727 28.31 -2.23 0.24
CA ALA A 727 29.58 -2.55 -0.39
C ALA A 727 30.75 -2.64 0.62
N ILE A 728 30.77 -1.75 1.62
CA ILE A 728 31.76 -1.76 2.69
C ILE A 728 31.56 -2.97 3.63
N ILE A 729 30.31 -3.33 3.97
CA ILE A 729 29.99 -4.55 4.73
C ILE A 729 30.37 -5.81 3.93
N ALA A 730 30.15 -5.84 2.61
CA ALA A 730 30.55 -6.95 1.74
C ALA A 730 32.07 -7.12 1.66
N ALA A 731 32.80 -6.01 1.57
CA ALA A 731 34.26 -6.01 1.47
C ALA A 731 35.00 -6.31 2.79
N LYS A 732 34.38 -6.02 3.95
CA LYS A 732 35.06 -6.09 5.27
C LYS A 732 34.44 -7.06 6.29
N GLY A 733 33.23 -7.56 6.05
CA GLY A 733 32.49 -8.42 6.99
C GLY A 733 31.53 -7.65 7.90
N GLY A 734 30.62 -8.38 8.55
CA GLY A 734 29.50 -7.79 9.29
C GLY A 734 29.84 -7.07 10.60
N ASP A 735 31.04 -7.26 11.17
CA ASP A 735 31.48 -6.51 12.36
C ASP A 735 31.76 -5.02 12.08
N GLU A 736 31.94 -4.62 10.82
CA GLU A 736 32.33 -3.26 10.42
C GLU A 736 31.35 -2.17 10.89
N LEU A 737 30.05 -2.49 11.01
CA LEU A 737 29.02 -1.59 11.57
C LEU A 737 29.13 -1.41 13.10
N TYR A 738 29.80 -2.33 13.80
CA TYR A 738 29.86 -2.40 15.26
C TYR A 738 31.22 -2.01 15.85
N ASN A 739 32.32 -2.27 15.13
CA ASN A 739 33.68 -1.92 15.56
C ASN A 739 34.60 -1.37 14.45
N GLY A 740 34.11 -1.31 13.21
CA GLY A 740 34.87 -0.84 12.04
C GLY A 740 34.64 0.64 11.72
N SER A 741 34.99 1.06 10.49
CA SER A 741 34.89 2.48 10.11
C SER A 741 33.45 2.97 9.92
N LEU A 742 32.51 2.11 9.49
CA LEU A 742 31.09 2.44 9.46
C LEU A 742 30.53 2.79 10.85
N SER A 743 30.97 2.09 11.90
CA SER A 743 30.50 2.32 13.28
C SER A 743 30.69 3.77 13.73
N MET A 744 31.77 4.44 13.28
CA MET A 744 32.06 5.82 13.64
C MET A 744 31.13 6.84 12.96
N GLU A 745 30.73 6.61 11.72
CA GLU A 745 29.77 7.48 11.03
C GLU A 745 28.33 7.22 11.52
N PHE A 746 27.99 5.95 11.71
CA PHE A 746 26.70 5.52 12.26
C PHE A 746 26.42 6.12 13.64
N LEU A 747 27.40 6.08 14.56
CA LEU A 747 27.29 6.73 15.87
C LEU A 747 27.14 8.25 15.80
N LYS A 748 27.84 8.94 14.87
CA LYS A 748 27.68 10.39 14.68
C LYS A 748 26.26 10.75 14.28
N ASP A 749 25.62 9.95 13.43
CA ASP A 749 24.22 10.16 13.06
C ASP A 749 23.27 9.92 14.22
N LEU A 750 23.43 8.81 14.95
CA LEU A 750 22.63 8.51 16.12
C LEU A 750 22.74 9.62 17.18
N HIS A 751 23.95 10.16 17.42
CA HIS A 751 24.14 11.29 18.33
C HIS A 751 23.58 12.60 17.79
N ARG A 752 23.65 12.84 16.46
CA ARG A 752 23.06 14.02 15.79
C ARG A 752 21.54 14.10 15.97
N VAL A 753 20.85 12.97 15.99
CA VAL A 753 19.39 12.92 16.25
C VAL A 753 19.02 12.80 17.73
N GLY A 754 20.01 12.69 18.64
CA GLY A 754 19.78 12.61 20.08
C GLY A 754 19.51 11.20 20.63
N SER A 755 19.96 10.16 19.93
CA SER A 755 19.88 8.77 20.40
C SER A 755 20.82 8.52 21.58
N ILE A 756 20.43 7.56 22.43
CA ILE A 756 21.18 7.14 23.62
C ILE A 756 22.10 5.94 23.37
N ILE A 757 22.23 5.47 22.12
CA ILE A 757 23.16 4.39 21.75
C ILE A 757 24.61 4.87 21.84
N THR A 758 25.45 4.11 22.54
CA THR A 758 26.88 4.39 22.71
C THR A 758 27.77 3.47 21.86
N ALA A 759 29.07 3.80 21.75
CA ALA A 759 30.05 2.90 21.15
C ALA A 759 30.14 1.56 21.89
N ASP A 760 30.04 1.59 23.23
CA ASP A 760 30.02 0.40 24.06
C ASP A 760 28.80 -0.48 23.77
N ASP A 761 27.64 0.10 23.46
CA ASP A 761 26.44 -0.66 23.10
C ASP A 761 26.62 -1.42 21.78
N LEU A 762 27.17 -0.77 20.75
CA LEU A 762 27.47 -1.45 19.48
C LEU A 762 28.52 -2.55 19.65
N GLN A 763 29.65 -2.24 20.30
CA GLN A 763 30.75 -3.19 20.46
C GLN A 763 30.35 -4.42 21.27
N ASN A 764 29.54 -4.24 22.31
CA ASN A 764 29.07 -5.33 23.19
C ASN A 764 27.80 -6.05 22.69
N TYR A 765 27.10 -5.56 21.66
CA TYR A 765 25.94 -6.27 21.13
C TYR A 765 26.35 -7.65 20.60
N GLN A 766 25.65 -8.70 21.02
CA GLN A 766 25.86 -10.07 20.51
C GLN A 766 24.53 -10.75 20.19
N PRO A 767 24.41 -11.37 18.99
CA PRO A 767 23.34 -12.32 18.71
C PRO A 767 23.59 -13.62 19.50
N LYS A 768 22.53 -14.31 19.91
CA LYS A 768 22.64 -15.66 20.50
C LYS A 768 22.55 -16.70 19.39
N ILE A 769 23.30 -17.81 19.49
CA ILE A 769 22.98 -19.05 18.78
C ILE A 769 22.75 -20.14 19.82
N THR A 770 21.49 -20.57 19.97
CA THR A 770 21.01 -21.47 21.03
C THR A 770 20.30 -22.69 20.41
N GLU A 771 19.95 -23.69 21.22
CA GLU A 771 18.96 -24.70 20.81
C GLU A 771 17.54 -24.06 20.78
N PRO A 772 16.67 -24.43 19.82
CA PRO A 772 15.29 -23.97 19.74
C PRO A 772 14.40 -24.68 20.76
N LEU A 773 13.16 -24.21 20.92
CA LEU A 773 12.12 -25.04 21.50
C LEU A 773 11.79 -26.18 20.51
N ALA A 774 11.83 -27.42 21.00
CA ALA A 774 11.52 -28.62 20.25
C ALA A 774 10.35 -29.35 20.91
N VAL A 775 9.25 -29.56 20.19
CA VAL A 775 8.07 -30.28 20.71
C VAL A 775 7.58 -31.39 19.76
N PRO A 776 7.05 -32.50 20.28
CA PRO A 776 6.36 -33.49 19.47
C PRO A 776 5.13 -32.89 18.78
N PHE A 777 4.87 -33.30 17.54
CA PHE A 777 3.72 -32.87 16.76
C PHE A 777 3.12 -34.03 15.97
N GLY A 778 1.82 -34.29 16.14
CA GLY A 778 1.12 -35.34 15.41
C GLY A 778 1.74 -36.74 15.57
N ASP A 779 2.00 -37.42 14.45
CA ASP A 779 2.45 -38.82 14.37
C ASP A 779 3.93 -39.05 14.72
N GLY A 780 4.48 -38.24 15.63
CA GLY A 780 5.89 -38.27 16.04
C GLY A 780 6.82 -37.35 15.25
N ASP A 781 6.30 -36.43 14.43
CA ASP A 781 7.11 -35.32 13.91
C ASP A 781 7.61 -34.44 15.07
N THR A 782 8.66 -33.65 14.85
CA THR A 782 9.16 -32.64 15.81
C THR A 782 9.07 -31.25 15.21
N LEU A 783 8.44 -30.32 15.93
CA LEU A 783 8.38 -28.90 15.59
C LEU A 783 9.48 -28.14 16.34
N PHE A 784 10.34 -27.45 15.59
CA PHE A 784 11.36 -26.53 16.08
C PHE A 784 10.93 -25.08 15.89
N THR A 785 11.05 -24.23 16.91
CA THR A 785 10.62 -22.82 16.90
C THR A 785 11.44 -22.00 17.93
N PRO A 786 11.66 -20.67 17.79
CA PRO A 786 12.55 -19.95 18.69
C PRO A 786 12.01 -19.84 20.12
N PRO A 787 12.89 -19.86 21.14
CA PRO A 787 12.54 -19.60 22.53
C PRO A 787 12.28 -18.10 22.76
N PRO A 788 11.69 -17.74 23.92
CA PRO A 788 11.58 -16.35 24.37
C PRO A 788 12.93 -15.61 24.30
N PRO A 789 12.98 -14.34 23.86
CA PRO A 789 11.84 -13.44 23.64
C PRO A 789 11.08 -13.64 22.31
N GLY A 790 11.38 -14.67 21.51
CA GLY A 790 10.60 -15.02 20.31
C GLY A 790 9.23 -15.61 20.65
N GLY A 791 8.29 -15.53 19.71
CA GLY A 791 6.89 -15.92 19.91
C GLY A 791 6.64 -17.43 19.88
N GLY A 792 7.65 -18.27 19.68
CA GLY A 792 7.50 -19.71 19.40
C GLY A 792 6.72 -20.47 20.47
N LEU A 793 6.83 -20.07 21.74
CA LEU A 793 6.06 -20.67 22.84
C LEU A 793 4.54 -20.39 22.74
N VAL A 794 4.14 -19.27 22.12
CA VAL A 794 2.72 -18.97 21.83
C VAL A 794 2.20 -19.89 20.72
N LEU A 795 3.00 -20.16 19.68
CA LEU A 795 2.65 -21.12 18.63
C LEU A 795 2.53 -22.55 19.20
N ILE A 796 3.45 -22.96 20.07
CA ILE A 796 3.38 -24.25 20.79
C ILE A 796 2.09 -24.34 21.61
N SER A 797 1.74 -23.30 22.37
CA SER A 797 0.50 -23.25 23.14
C SER A 797 -0.73 -23.48 22.26
N ILE A 798 -0.87 -22.74 21.14
CA ILE A 798 -1.99 -22.90 20.19
C ILE A 798 -2.07 -24.34 19.67
N LEU A 799 -0.95 -24.91 19.21
CA LEU A 799 -0.93 -26.24 18.60
C LEU A 799 -1.15 -27.36 19.64
N SER A 800 -0.61 -27.22 20.85
CA SER A 800 -0.83 -28.14 21.98
C SER A 800 -2.31 -28.20 22.36
N ILE A 801 -2.98 -27.05 22.50
CA ILE A 801 -4.42 -26.95 22.77
C ILE A 801 -5.22 -27.62 21.65
N LEU A 802 -4.93 -27.32 20.38
CA LEU A 802 -5.77 -27.78 19.27
C LEU A 802 -5.56 -29.25 18.88
N SER A 803 -4.37 -29.83 19.14
CA SER A 803 -4.03 -31.21 18.77
C SER A 803 -5.04 -32.25 19.26
N GLY A 804 -5.55 -32.12 20.49
CA GLY A 804 -6.50 -33.06 21.09
C GLY A 804 -7.87 -33.10 20.43
N TYR A 805 -8.25 -32.07 19.66
CA TYR A 805 -9.50 -32.08 18.88
C TYR A 805 -9.42 -32.97 17.63
N ARG A 806 -8.22 -33.46 17.26
CA ARG A 806 -7.99 -34.40 16.13
C ARG A 806 -8.65 -33.92 14.83
N PHE A 807 -8.41 -32.64 14.53
CA PHE A 807 -8.89 -32.03 13.30
C PHE A 807 -8.46 -32.84 12.07
N ASN A 808 -9.39 -33.00 11.13
CA ASN A 808 -9.20 -33.71 9.87
C ASN A 808 -10.09 -33.06 8.81
N SER A 809 -10.14 -33.58 7.58
CA SER A 809 -10.99 -33.01 6.51
C SER A 809 -12.48 -33.00 6.85
N SER A 810 -12.98 -33.90 7.71
CA SER A 810 -14.36 -33.85 8.20
C SER A 810 -14.64 -32.61 9.05
N SER A 811 -13.63 -32.08 9.75
CA SER A 811 -13.75 -30.93 10.65
C SER A 811 -14.00 -29.60 9.92
N ILE A 812 -13.99 -29.61 8.59
CA ILE A 812 -14.35 -28.47 7.73
C ILE A 812 -15.34 -28.86 6.60
N ALA A 813 -15.94 -30.06 6.67
CA ALA A 813 -16.77 -30.61 5.59
C ALA A 813 -18.16 -29.97 5.48
N SER A 814 -18.77 -29.56 6.61
CA SER A 814 -19.98 -28.74 6.62
C SER A 814 -19.74 -27.36 7.25
N THR A 815 -20.71 -26.47 7.06
CA THR A 815 -20.75 -25.14 7.69
C THR A 815 -20.70 -25.24 9.22
N GLU A 816 -21.38 -26.22 9.82
CA GLU A 816 -21.41 -26.39 11.28
C GLU A 816 -20.06 -26.91 11.82
N ASP A 817 -19.43 -27.84 11.09
CA ASP A 817 -18.08 -28.31 11.41
C ASP A 817 -17.07 -27.15 11.33
N LYS A 818 -17.15 -26.31 10.28
CA LYS A 818 -16.33 -25.09 10.18
C LYS A 818 -16.61 -24.12 11.34
N ILE A 819 -17.87 -23.86 11.71
CA ILE A 819 -18.22 -22.98 12.84
C ILE A 819 -17.59 -23.49 14.15
N LEU A 820 -17.68 -24.79 14.42
CA LEU A 820 -17.13 -25.41 15.62
C LEU A 820 -15.58 -25.37 15.62
N SER A 821 -14.95 -25.73 14.51
CA SER A 821 -13.50 -25.70 14.36
C SER A 821 -12.94 -24.29 14.51
N TYR A 822 -13.52 -23.29 13.83
CA TYR A 822 -13.12 -21.89 13.97
C TYR A 822 -13.35 -21.36 15.40
N HIS A 823 -14.45 -21.74 16.06
CA HIS A 823 -14.69 -21.37 17.46
C HIS A 823 -13.56 -21.89 18.38
N ARG A 824 -13.21 -23.18 18.28
CA ARG A 824 -12.13 -23.80 19.07
C ARG A 824 -10.76 -23.16 18.81
N ILE A 825 -10.47 -22.85 17.54
CA ILE A 825 -9.26 -22.12 17.12
C ILE A 825 -9.18 -20.74 17.81
N ILE A 826 -10.27 -19.98 17.79
CA ILE A 826 -10.32 -18.64 18.39
C ILE A 826 -10.15 -18.71 19.93
N GLU A 827 -10.76 -19.69 20.60
CA GLU A 827 -10.56 -19.87 22.05
C GLU A 827 -9.12 -20.26 22.39
N ALA A 828 -8.49 -21.14 21.60
CA ALA A 828 -7.07 -21.49 21.76
C ALA A 828 -6.15 -20.28 21.59
N PHE A 829 -6.45 -19.36 20.66
CA PHE A 829 -5.73 -18.09 20.55
C PHE A 829 -5.86 -17.26 21.84
N LYS A 830 -7.06 -17.12 22.41
CA LYS A 830 -7.29 -16.27 23.60
C LYS A 830 -6.50 -16.76 24.82
N TYR A 831 -6.45 -18.07 25.08
CA TYR A 831 -5.58 -18.65 26.11
C TYR A 831 -4.08 -18.45 25.81
N SER A 832 -3.67 -18.61 24.55
CA SER A 832 -2.26 -18.47 24.15
C SER A 832 -1.74 -17.02 24.23
N TYR A 833 -2.60 -16.01 24.07
CA TYR A 833 -2.24 -14.60 24.24
C TYR A 833 -2.34 -14.12 25.70
N ALA A 834 -3.15 -14.79 26.54
CA ALA A 834 -3.00 -14.66 27.99
C ALA A 834 -1.60 -15.13 28.44
N LEU A 835 -1.08 -16.22 27.86
CA LEU A 835 0.29 -16.67 28.06
C LEU A 835 1.33 -15.65 27.54
N ARG A 836 1.16 -15.05 26.35
CA ARG A 836 2.07 -14.00 25.80
C ARG A 836 2.33 -12.87 26.82
N SER A 837 1.33 -12.50 27.62
CA SER A 837 1.47 -11.45 28.67
C SER A 837 2.53 -11.75 29.75
N LYS A 838 2.99 -13.01 29.88
CA LYS A 838 3.92 -13.47 30.93
C LYS A 838 5.35 -13.73 30.41
N LEU A 839 5.63 -13.42 29.14
CA LEU A 839 6.91 -13.70 28.46
C LEU A 839 7.82 -12.45 28.35
N GLY A 840 9.10 -12.67 28.05
CA GLY A 840 10.14 -11.64 27.86
C GLY A 840 11.51 -12.27 27.57
N ASP A 841 12.60 -11.50 27.67
CA ASP A 841 13.98 -12.03 27.50
C ASP A 841 14.35 -12.97 28.65
N ALA A 842 14.74 -14.21 28.31
CA ALA A 842 15.18 -15.23 29.24
C ALA A 842 16.51 -14.89 29.96
N ASP A 843 17.30 -13.92 29.46
CA ASP A 843 18.48 -13.42 30.21
C ASP A 843 18.07 -12.68 31.51
N PHE A 844 16.80 -12.24 31.61
CA PHE A 844 16.29 -11.39 32.69
C PHE A 844 15.10 -12.00 33.45
N LEU A 845 14.61 -13.18 33.03
CA LEU A 845 13.45 -13.88 33.58
C LEU A 845 13.75 -15.38 33.65
N ASN A 846 13.47 -16.03 34.79
CA ASN A 846 13.31 -17.48 34.75
C ASN A 846 11.98 -17.80 34.04
N LEU A 847 12.04 -18.59 32.98
CA LEU A 847 10.88 -19.04 32.20
C LEU A 847 10.79 -20.58 32.16
N ASP A 848 11.65 -21.28 32.92
CA ASP A 848 11.85 -22.73 32.80
C ASP A 848 10.57 -23.51 33.12
N GLU A 849 9.87 -23.11 34.18
CA GLU A 849 8.58 -23.70 34.59
C GLU A 849 7.48 -23.44 33.54
N ILE A 850 7.45 -22.24 32.95
CA ILE A 850 6.46 -21.87 31.93
C ILE A 850 6.72 -22.65 30.63
N ILE A 851 7.98 -22.76 30.22
CA ILE A 851 8.39 -23.54 29.05
C ILE A 851 8.04 -25.01 29.28
N ALA A 852 8.52 -25.62 30.38
CA ALA A 852 8.28 -27.03 30.70
C ALA A 852 6.79 -27.38 30.77
N ASN A 853 5.97 -26.50 31.35
CA ASN A 853 4.51 -26.67 31.39
C ASN A 853 3.90 -26.58 29.97
N VAL A 854 4.14 -25.51 29.22
CA VAL A 854 3.53 -25.31 27.89
C VAL A 854 3.99 -26.36 26.86
N THR A 855 5.19 -26.92 27.02
CA THR A 855 5.69 -28.04 26.20
C THR A 855 5.23 -29.44 26.66
N SER A 856 4.49 -29.54 27.78
CA SER A 856 3.97 -30.83 28.28
C SER A 856 2.80 -31.35 27.44
N PRO A 857 2.58 -32.68 27.39
CA PRO A 857 1.36 -33.28 26.85
C PRO A 857 0.08 -32.83 27.58
N GLU A 858 0.17 -32.58 28.89
CA GLU A 858 -0.97 -32.31 29.77
C GLU A 858 -1.55 -30.90 29.58
N TYR A 859 -0.70 -29.89 29.35
CA TYR A 859 -1.10 -28.48 29.22
C TYR A 859 -2.24 -28.25 28.22
N GLY A 860 -2.15 -28.88 27.04
CA GLY A 860 -3.19 -28.76 26.02
C GLY A 860 -4.55 -29.29 26.49
N GLU A 861 -4.56 -30.33 27.33
CA GLU A 861 -5.80 -30.92 27.88
C GLU A 861 -6.38 -30.04 28.99
N GLU A 862 -5.56 -29.53 29.89
CA GLU A 862 -6.00 -28.61 30.94
C GLU A 862 -6.69 -27.37 30.38
N ILE A 863 -6.30 -26.90 29.18
CA ILE A 863 -6.94 -25.76 28.51
C ILE A 863 -8.18 -26.20 27.71
N ARG A 864 -8.14 -27.35 27.00
CA ARG A 864 -9.33 -27.89 26.31
C ARG A 864 -10.52 -28.09 27.25
N LEU A 865 -10.28 -28.56 28.47
CA LEU A 865 -11.31 -28.72 29.51
C LEU A 865 -11.97 -27.40 29.97
N LYS A 866 -11.42 -26.23 29.56
CA LYS A 866 -11.92 -24.88 29.84
C LYS A 866 -12.54 -24.19 28.61
N ILE A 867 -12.66 -24.89 27.49
CA ILE A 867 -13.30 -24.41 26.24
C ILE A 867 -14.71 -24.98 26.15
N ASP A 868 -15.73 -24.11 26.10
CA ASP A 868 -17.13 -24.50 25.89
C ASP A 868 -17.51 -24.30 24.42
N ASP A 869 -17.60 -25.41 23.68
CA ASP A 869 -17.95 -25.48 22.25
C ASP A 869 -19.20 -24.68 21.84
N ASN A 870 -20.04 -24.26 22.78
CA ASN A 870 -21.27 -23.51 22.53
C ASN A 870 -21.13 -21.99 22.75
N LYS A 871 -20.12 -21.51 23.48
CA LYS A 871 -20.02 -20.09 23.86
C LYS A 871 -18.59 -19.64 24.21
N THR A 872 -18.24 -18.45 23.75
CA THR A 872 -17.03 -17.72 24.20
C THR A 872 -17.28 -16.93 25.49
N SER A 873 -16.21 -16.59 26.22
CA SER A 873 -16.23 -15.57 27.28
C SER A 873 -15.77 -14.20 26.75
N ASN A 874 -16.46 -13.14 27.17
CA ASN A 874 -16.01 -11.76 27.01
C ASN A 874 -15.29 -11.20 28.26
N ASP A 875 -15.17 -12.00 29.32
CA ASP A 875 -14.26 -11.73 30.44
C ASP A 875 -12.89 -12.37 30.16
N SER A 876 -11.86 -11.51 30.07
CA SER A 876 -10.46 -11.86 29.87
C SER A 876 -9.79 -12.54 31.07
N ALA A 877 -10.29 -12.32 32.29
CA ALA A 877 -9.69 -12.89 33.50
C ALA A 877 -9.81 -14.42 33.53
N LEU A 878 -10.87 -14.97 32.93
CA LEU A 878 -11.07 -16.42 32.78
C LEU A 878 -10.00 -17.10 31.90
N TYR A 879 -9.35 -16.35 31.00
CA TYR A 879 -8.23 -16.83 30.18
C TYR A 879 -6.87 -16.75 30.91
N GLY A 880 -6.82 -16.18 32.13
CA GLY A 880 -5.62 -16.11 32.97
C GLY A 880 -4.71 -14.90 32.74
N ALA A 881 -5.21 -13.84 32.09
CA ALA A 881 -4.46 -12.61 31.84
C ALA A 881 -4.54 -11.62 33.02
N GLU A 882 -3.36 -11.15 33.46
CA GLU A 882 -3.18 -10.20 34.57
C GLU A 882 -2.65 -8.83 34.10
N ALA A 883 -2.12 -8.81 32.87
CA ALA A 883 -1.51 -7.69 32.19
C ALA A 883 -1.81 -7.76 30.69
N TYR A 884 -1.57 -6.67 29.98
CA TYR A 884 -1.47 -6.68 28.52
C TYR A 884 0.00 -6.69 28.09
N ALA A 885 0.26 -6.99 26.82
CA ALA A 885 1.56 -6.83 26.17
C ALA A 885 1.36 -5.99 24.91
N GLU A 886 2.37 -5.21 24.51
CA GLU A 886 2.30 -4.26 23.40
C GLU A 886 2.09 -4.96 22.03
N GLU A 887 1.65 -4.22 21.00
CA GLU A 887 1.48 -4.76 19.63
C GLU A 887 2.72 -4.48 18.77
N ASP A 888 3.43 -5.53 18.36
CA ASP A 888 4.45 -5.44 17.31
C ASP A 888 3.80 -5.36 15.91
N SER A 889 4.53 -4.84 14.91
CA SER A 889 4.05 -4.67 13.52
C SER A 889 5.09 -5.06 12.44
N GLY A 890 5.22 -4.27 11.37
CA GLY A 890 6.26 -4.26 10.32
C GLY A 890 7.31 -5.36 10.40
N THR A 891 6.92 -6.52 9.85
CA THR A 891 7.74 -7.74 9.82
C THR A 891 7.92 -8.28 8.41
N ALA A 892 8.95 -9.10 8.25
CA ALA A 892 9.22 -9.88 7.05
C ALA A 892 9.68 -11.32 7.39
N HIS A 893 9.30 -12.33 6.60
CA HIS A 893 9.57 -13.74 6.82
C HIS A 893 10.27 -14.46 5.64
N LEU A 894 11.20 -15.37 5.92
CA LEU A 894 11.86 -16.24 4.95
C LEU A 894 11.87 -17.71 5.44
N SER A 895 11.91 -18.69 4.54
CA SER A 895 11.74 -20.13 4.82
C SER A 895 12.37 -20.99 3.72
N ILE A 896 13.70 -21.09 3.75
CA ILE A 896 14.56 -21.86 2.83
C ILE A 896 14.54 -23.36 3.15
N LEU A 897 14.69 -24.19 2.12
CA LEU A 897 15.06 -25.61 2.20
C LEU A 897 16.13 -25.90 1.13
N ALA A 898 17.28 -26.45 1.49
CA ALA A 898 18.34 -26.84 0.58
C ALA A 898 18.19 -28.31 0.13
N GLU A 899 18.91 -28.67 -0.93
CA GLU A 899 18.86 -30.02 -1.53
C GLU A 899 19.33 -31.13 -0.59
N ASN A 900 20.35 -30.84 0.23
CA ASN A 900 20.84 -31.77 1.26
C ASN A 900 19.85 -31.96 2.43
N GLY A 901 18.73 -31.23 2.44
CA GLY A 901 17.69 -31.31 3.47
C GLY A 901 17.84 -30.32 4.63
N ASP A 902 18.88 -29.49 4.64
CA ASP A 902 18.99 -28.36 5.58
C ASP A 902 17.89 -27.34 5.30
N ALA A 903 17.39 -26.65 6.33
CA ALA A 903 16.36 -25.63 6.16
C ALA A 903 16.60 -24.42 7.07
N VAL A 904 16.09 -23.26 6.67
CA VAL A 904 16.17 -22.03 7.46
C VAL A 904 14.84 -21.31 7.41
N SER A 905 14.14 -21.25 8.54
CA SER A 905 13.00 -20.35 8.74
C SER A 905 13.49 -19.13 9.50
N VAL A 906 13.15 -17.91 9.08
CA VAL A 906 13.64 -16.67 9.70
C VAL A 906 12.63 -15.54 9.56
N THR A 907 12.35 -14.83 10.64
CA THR A 907 11.50 -13.62 10.62
C THR A 907 12.34 -12.45 11.13
N SER A 908 12.24 -11.31 10.45
CA SER A 908 13.04 -10.11 10.64
C SER A 908 12.15 -8.87 10.65
N SER A 909 12.56 -7.80 11.34
CA SER A 909 11.70 -6.64 11.62
C SER A 909 12.50 -5.36 11.85
N VAL A 910 11.83 -4.20 11.71
CA VAL A 910 12.24 -2.89 12.26
C VAL A 910 11.21 -2.35 13.26
N ASP A 911 10.31 -3.22 13.71
CA ASP A 911 9.01 -2.98 14.34
C ASP A 911 7.97 -2.25 13.47
N LEU A 912 7.63 -0.98 13.68
CA LEU A 912 6.55 -0.34 12.92
C LEU A 912 6.97 0.02 11.48
N PHE A 913 6.00 0.48 10.66
CA PHE A 913 6.31 0.97 9.32
C PHE A 913 7.31 2.14 9.38
N PHE A 914 8.46 1.94 8.74
CA PHE A 914 9.67 2.78 8.72
C PHE A 914 10.34 2.96 10.07
N GLY A 915 10.07 2.03 11.00
CA GLY A 915 10.55 2.06 12.37
C GLY A 915 10.33 3.43 13.01
N ALA A 916 11.42 4.00 13.53
CA ALA A 916 11.44 5.30 14.20
C ALA A 916 11.19 6.52 13.28
N GLY A 917 10.88 6.30 12.00
CA GLY A 917 10.50 7.33 11.04
C GLY A 917 11.66 8.13 10.44
N PHE A 918 12.90 7.62 10.52
CA PHE A 918 14.08 8.30 9.97
C PHE A 918 15.18 7.32 9.54
N SER A 919 16.12 7.82 8.74
CA SER A 919 17.33 7.13 8.32
C SER A 919 18.61 7.84 8.76
N THR A 920 19.72 7.12 8.76
CA THR A 920 21.04 7.67 9.07
C THR A 920 21.66 8.34 7.83
N HIS A 921 22.03 9.62 7.91
CA HIS A 921 22.51 10.43 6.80
C HIS A 921 23.81 9.89 6.15
N LYS A 922 24.68 9.24 6.91
CA LYS A 922 25.99 8.75 6.45
C LYS A 922 26.03 7.27 6.07
N THR A 923 25.00 6.51 6.43
CA THR A 923 24.95 5.06 6.16
C THR A 923 23.64 4.59 5.50
N GLY A 924 22.65 5.48 5.35
CA GLY A 924 21.36 5.21 4.71
C GLY A 924 20.48 4.19 5.43
N ILE A 925 20.87 3.76 6.64
CA ILE A 925 20.16 2.75 7.41
C ILE A 925 18.91 3.37 8.05
N VAL A 926 17.73 2.82 7.75
CA VAL A 926 16.49 3.07 8.50
C VAL A 926 16.54 2.40 9.86
N MET A 927 16.12 3.14 10.89
CA MET A 927 16.24 2.72 12.28
C MET A 927 14.95 2.10 12.81
N ASN A 928 15.08 0.99 13.54
CA ASN A 928 13.97 0.39 14.29
C ASN A 928 13.32 1.34 15.30
N ASP A 929 12.06 1.10 15.64
CA ASP A 929 11.38 1.67 16.82
C ASP A 929 11.01 0.61 17.87
N VAL A 930 11.72 -0.52 17.88
CA VAL A 930 11.44 -1.70 18.72
C VAL A 930 11.57 -1.47 20.25
N MET A 931 11.83 -0.24 20.68
CA MET A 931 11.60 0.15 22.07
C MET A 931 10.10 0.32 22.40
N ASP A 932 9.21 0.46 21.41
CA ASP A 932 7.74 0.45 21.55
C ASP A 932 7.24 -0.91 22.06
N ASP A 933 7.82 -1.98 21.52
CA ASP A 933 7.61 -3.38 21.92
C ASP A 933 7.97 -3.66 23.40
N PHE A 934 8.52 -2.70 24.18
CA PHE A 934 8.67 -2.81 25.63
C PHE A 934 7.56 -2.11 26.44
N SER A 935 6.93 -2.88 27.32
CA SER A 935 6.01 -2.37 28.34
C SER A 935 6.66 -1.36 29.31
N SER A 936 5.97 -0.26 29.61
CA SER A 936 6.49 0.84 30.47
C SER A 936 5.60 1.16 31.71
N PRO A 937 6.16 1.35 32.93
CA PRO A 937 5.43 1.32 34.19
C PRO A 937 4.62 2.60 34.46
N GLY A 938 3.29 2.46 34.36
CA GLY A 938 2.32 3.53 34.62
C GLY A 938 1.67 4.09 33.36
N ILE A 939 2.05 3.58 32.18
CA ILE A 939 1.17 3.55 31.01
C ILE A 939 0.14 2.44 31.25
N THR A 940 -1.10 2.64 30.83
CA THR A 940 -2.15 1.60 30.83
C THR A 940 -2.93 1.73 29.53
N ASN A 941 -3.25 0.60 28.88
CA ASN A 941 -4.03 0.64 27.64
C ASN A 941 -5.48 1.12 27.88
N ALA A 942 -6.23 1.33 26.79
CA ALA A 942 -7.61 1.80 26.81
C ALA A 942 -8.62 0.92 27.60
N TYR A 943 -8.18 -0.23 28.12
CA TYR A 943 -8.97 -1.16 28.92
C TYR A 943 -8.55 -1.20 30.41
N ASN A 944 -7.75 -0.21 30.86
CA ASN A 944 -7.19 -0.07 32.21
C ASN A 944 -6.29 -1.25 32.65
N LEU A 945 -5.77 -2.04 31.71
CA LEU A 945 -4.86 -3.12 32.00
C LEU A 945 -3.47 -2.58 32.30
N LYS A 946 -2.78 -3.26 33.22
CA LYS A 946 -1.38 -2.96 33.53
C LYS A 946 -0.47 -3.56 32.44
N PRO A 947 0.64 -2.87 32.09
CA PRO A 947 1.59 -3.34 31.09
C PRO A 947 2.44 -4.49 31.69
N SER A 948 2.95 -5.37 30.83
CA SER A 948 3.60 -6.60 31.29
C SER A 948 4.94 -6.31 31.99
N ARG A 949 5.00 -6.65 33.28
CA ARG A 949 6.24 -6.60 34.07
C ARG A 949 7.35 -7.50 33.52
N ALA A 950 6.98 -8.62 32.90
CA ALA A 950 7.93 -9.52 32.25
C ALA A 950 8.66 -8.78 31.11
N ASN A 951 7.94 -7.93 30.38
CA ASN A 951 8.45 -7.18 29.24
C ASN A 951 8.81 -5.70 29.54
N TYR A 952 9.19 -5.37 30.79
CA TYR A 952 9.66 -4.02 31.11
C TYR A 952 11.05 -3.69 30.53
N ILE A 953 11.28 -2.43 30.15
CA ILE A 953 12.58 -1.89 29.71
C ILE A 953 13.64 -2.08 30.80
N VAL A 954 14.76 -2.68 30.44
CA VAL A 954 15.98 -2.81 31.25
C VAL A 954 17.20 -2.65 30.32
N PRO A 955 18.28 -1.94 30.71
CA PRO A 955 19.53 -1.89 29.95
C PRO A 955 19.97 -3.25 29.40
N ARG A 956 20.32 -3.29 28.10
CA ARG A 956 20.83 -4.47 27.36
C ARG A 956 19.86 -5.67 27.23
N LYS A 957 18.64 -5.56 27.74
CA LYS A 957 17.56 -6.53 27.53
C LYS A 957 17.03 -6.46 26.10
N ARG A 958 16.49 -7.56 25.58
CA ARG A 958 15.77 -7.59 24.30
C ARG A 958 14.25 -7.56 24.54
N PRO A 959 13.47 -6.85 23.72
CA PRO A 959 12.01 -6.83 23.87
C PRO A 959 11.41 -8.18 23.42
N LEU A 960 10.23 -8.50 23.98
CA LEU A 960 9.37 -9.58 23.50
C LEU A 960 9.09 -9.43 21.99
N SER A 961 8.71 -10.51 21.31
CA SER A 961 8.29 -10.48 19.92
C SER A 961 7.27 -11.56 19.62
N SER A 962 6.42 -11.33 18.64
CA SER A 962 5.49 -12.31 18.08
C SER A 962 6.11 -13.16 16.95
N MET A 963 7.36 -12.92 16.57
CA MET A 963 8.05 -13.67 15.50
C MET A 963 8.17 -15.19 15.82
N THR A 964 7.60 -16.06 14.96
CA THR A 964 7.58 -17.54 15.11
C THR A 964 8.15 -18.34 13.91
N PRO A 965 9.35 -18.04 13.39
CA PRO A 965 9.97 -18.83 12.33
C PRO A 965 10.26 -20.27 12.77
N SER A 966 9.62 -21.24 12.12
CA SER A 966 9.51 -22.62 12.62
C SER A 966 9.73 -23.68 11.54
N ILE A 967 10.22 -24.86 11.94
CA ILE A 967 10.51 -26.00 11.06
C ILE A 967 9.91 -27.26 11.65
N LEU A 968 9.08 -27.97 10.89
CA LEU A 968 8.57 -29.30 11.23
C LEU A 968 9.42 -30.36 10.53
N VAL A 969 9.84 -31.38 11.27
CA VAL A 969 10.72 -32.46 10.80
C VAL A 969 10.09 -33.82 11.12
N ASP A 970 10.09 -34.75 10.16
CA ASP A 970 9.53 -36.10 10.33
C ASP A 970 10.41 -37.03 11.20
N THR A 971 9.87 -38.19 11.56
CA THR A 971 10.57 -39.24 12.32
C THR A 971 11.84 -39.79 11.63
N ASN A 972 11.99 -39.59 10.32
CA ASN A 972 13.18 -39.93 9.52
C ASN A 972 14.15 -38.74 9.37
N LYS A 973 13.99 -37.70 10.22
CA LYS A 973 14.76 -36.46 10.23
C LYS A 973 14.60 -35.62 8.94
N ASN A 974 13.53 -35.74 8.18
CA ASN A 974 13.32 -34.95 6.95
C ASN A 974 12.47 -33.71 7.26
N VAL A 975 12.87 -32.55 6.76
CA VAL A 975 12.03 -31.34 6.80
C VAL A 975 10.71 -31.59 6.06
N LYS A 976 9.59 -31.39 6.75
CA LYS A 976 8.20 -31.63 6.32
C LYS A 976 7.44 -30.31 6.13
N LEU A 977 7.73 -29.30 6.95
CA LEU A 977 7.21 -27.93 6.83
C LEU A 977 8.31 -26.92 7.20
N VAL A 978 8.39 -25.80 6.49
CA VAL A 978 9.19 -24.62 6.88
C VAL A 978 8.23 -23.44 6.85
N ILE A 979 7.98 -22.79 8.00
CA ILE A 979 6.84 -21.89 8.15
C ILE A 979 7.10 -20.74 9.11
N GLY A 980 6.57 -19.58 8.72
CA GLY A 980 6.39 -18.43 9.58
C GLY A 980 5.57 -17.38 8.84
N SER A 981 5.37 -16.26 9.52
CA SER A 981 4.48 -15.20 9.08
C SER A 981 5.08 -13.82 9.36
N SER A 982 4.56 -12.83 8.64
CA SER A 982 4.73 -11.39 8.88
C SER A 982 3.37 -10.78 9.27
N GLY A 983 3.37 -9.69 10.04
CA GLY A 983 2.17 -9.01 10.55
C GLY A 983 2.11 -8.89 12.08
N GLY A 984 3.26 -8.76 12.74
CA GLY A 984 3.35 -8.43 14.16
C GLY A 984 2.62 -9.42 15.06
N THR A 985 1.73 -8.92 15.93
CA THR A 985 0.94 -9.77 16.85
C THR A 985 0.15 -10.89 16.19
N ARG A 986 -0.10 -10.84 14.88
CA ARG A 986 -0.86 -11.86 14.15
C ARG A 986 -0.02 -13.06 13.73
N ILE A 987 1.31 -12.96 13.80
CA ILE A 987 2.26 -13.99 13.33
C ILE A 987 1.98 -15.40 13.92
N PRO A 988 1.88 -15.60 15.26
CA PRO A 988 1.60 -16.92 15.82
C PRO A 988 0.26 -17.50 15.35
N THR A 989 -0.80 -16.68 15.31
CA THR A 989 -2.13 -17.13 14.84
C THR A 989 -2.14 -17.46 13.34
N SER A 990 -1.38 -16.72 12.53
CA SER A 990 -1.36 -16.88 11.07
C SER A 990 -0.55 -18.12 10.67
N ALA A 991 0.63 -18.32 11.30
CA ALA A 991 1.41 -19.54 11.16
C ALA A 991 0.64 -20.77 11.66
N ALA A 992 -0.10 -20.66 12.77
CA ALA A 992 -0.96 -21.73 13.27
C ALA A 992 -2.08 -22.10 12.27
N LEU A 993 -2.80 -21.13 11.71
CA LEU A 993 -3.85 -21.38 10.70
C LEU A 993 -3.31 -22.14 9.48
N VAL A 994 -2.16 -21.72 8.96
CA VAL A 994 -1.54 -22.36 7.80
C VAL A 994 -1.04 -23.78 8.14
N ALA A 995 -0.45 -23.97 9.32
CA ALA A 995 -0.01 -25.28 9.79
C ALA A 995 -1.18 -26.26 9.95
N ILE A 996 -2.25 -25.89 10.65
CA ILE A 996 -3.41 -26.78 10.87
C ILE A 996 -4.20 -27.02 9.58
N GLY A 997 -4.29 -26.03 8.70
CA GLY A 997 -4.87 -26.19 7.37
C GLY A 997 -4.16 -27.26 6.55
N LYS A 998 -2.83 -27.14 6.42
CA LYS A 998 -2.02 -28.08 5.63
C LYS A 998 -1.89 -29.46 6.25
N LEU A 999 -1.70 -29.54 7.57
CA LEU A 999 -1.31 -30.78 8.26
C LEU A 999 -2.49 -31.56 8.83
N TRP A 1000 -3.59 -30.89 9.18
CA TRP A 1000 -4.75 -31.52 9.81
C TRP A 1000 -5.99 -31.48 8.91
N PHE A 1001 -6.46 -30.31 8.48
CA PHE A 1001 -7.65 -30.21 7.62
C PHE A 1001 -7.48 -30.81 6.21
N GLY A 1002 -6.25 -31.23 5.83
CA GLY A 1002 -5.96 -31.94 4.59
C GLY A 1002 -5.84 -31.04 3.35
N GLN A 1003 -5.79 -29.72 3.55
CA GLN A 1003 -5.69 -28.73 2.49
C GLN A 1003 -4.32 -28.80 1.77
N SER A 1004 -4.21 -28.24 0.56
CA SER A 1004 -2.93 -27.84 -0.02
C SER A 1004 -2.30 -26.68 0.78
N ILE A 1005 -0.99 -26.46 0.62
CA ILE A 1005 -0.31 -25.32 1.28
C ILE A 1005 -0.78 -23.96 0.72
N LYS A 1006 -1.39 -23.92 -0.48
CA LYS A 1006 -2.17 -22.74 -0.89
C LYS A 1006 -3.42 -22.61 -0.08
N GLU A 1007 -4.31 -23.58 -0.10
CA GLU A 1007 -5.66 -23.44 0.47
C GLU A 1007 -5.58 -23.02 1.94
N ALA A 1008 -4.58 -23.51 2.68
CA ALA A 1008 -4.28 -23.07 4.05
C ALA A 1008 -3.79 -21.60 4.18
N ILE A 1009 -3.07 -21.07 3.18
CA ILE A 1009 -2.62 -19.66 3.10
C ILE A 1009 -3.73 -18.75 2.55
N ASP A 1010 -4.55 -19.24 1.62
CA ASP A 1010 -5.60 -18.52 0.94
C ASP A 1010 -6.88 -18.36 1.77
N GLU A 1011 -7.19 -19.33 2.65
CA GLU A 1011 -8.38 -19.32 3.50
C GLU A 1011 -8.47 -17.98 4.28
N PRO A 1012 -9.66 -17.35 4.35
CA PRO A 1012 -9.86 -16.08 5.06
C PRO A 1012 -9.53 -16.18 6.54
N ARG A 1013 -8.69 -15.28 7.04
CA ARG A 1013 -8.16 -15.37 8.41
C ARG A 1013 -9.14 -14.85 9.46
N VAL A 1014 -9.10 -15.51 10.61
CA VAL A 1014 -9.59 -15.00 11.90
C VAL A 1014 -8.40 -14.82 12.83
N HIS A 1015 -8.47 -13.83 13.72
CA HIS A 1015 -7.44 -13.57 14.72
C HIS A 1015 -8.05 -12.98 15.99
N HIS A 1016 -7.50 -13.34 17.15
CA HIS A 1016 -7.87 -12.76 18.44
C HIS A 1016 -6.67 -12.84 19.43
N GLN A 1017 -6.00 -11.71 19.63
CA GLN A 1017 -4.85 -11.52 20.53
C GLN A 1017 -5.23 -11.29 22.03
N LEU A 1018 -6.35 -11.87 22.47
CA LEU A 1018 -7.08 -11.57 23.71
C LEU A 1018 -7.56 -10.11 23.90
N PHE A 1019 -6.76 -9.07 23.64
CA PHE A 1019 -7.18 -7.68 23.79
C PHE A 1019 -6.99 -6.88 22.49
N PRO A 1020 -8.00 -6.16 21.97
CA PRO A 1020 -9.38 -6.08 22.46
C PRO A 1020 -10.17 -7.40 22.37
N MET A 1021 -11.26 -7.51 23.15
CA MET A 1021 -12.20 -8.64 23.12
C MET A 1021 -13.09 -8.57 21.86
N TYR A 1022 -12.49 -8.83 20.70
CA TYR A 1022 -13.18 -9.12 19.44
C TYR A 1022 -12.34 -10.04 18.55
N VAL A 1023 -13.01 -10.75 17.64
CA VAL A 1023 -12.37 -11.52 16.58
C VAL A 1023 -12.22 -10.60 15.36
N SER A 1024 -10.99 -10.27 15.00
CA SER A 1024 -10.70 -9.58 13.74
C SER A 1024 -10.71 -10.61 12.60
N TYR A 1025 -11.49 -10.39 11.54
CA TYR A 1025 -11.57 -11.30 10.41
C TYR A 1025 -11.48 -10.61 9.04
N GLU A 1026 -11.00 -11.35 8.05
CA GLU A 1026 -10.86 -10.86 6.67
C GLU A 1026 -12.18 -10.94 5.89
N TYR A 1027 -12.40 -9.96 5.02
CA TYR A 1027 -13.41 -10.10 3.97
C TYR A 1027 -13.17 -11.38 3.17
N GLY A 1028 -14.24 -12.12 2.87
CA GLY A 1028 -14.20 -13.42 2.20
C GLY A 1028 -14.52 -14.61 3.10
N LEU A 1029 -14.46 -14.46 4.43
CA LEU A 1029 -15.03 -15.44 5.35
C LEU A 1029 -16.55 -15.52 5.10
N GLN A 1030 -17.10 -16.72 5.02
CA GLN A 1030 -18.51 -16.91 4.63
C GLN A 1030 -19.45 -16.36 5.72
N ASP A 1031 -20.51 -15.65 5.32
CA ASP A 1031 -21.48 -15.02 6.24
C ASP A 1031 -22.11 -16.02 7.21
N ALA A 1032 -22.38 -17.25 6.78
CA ALA A 1032 -22.88 -18.31 7.65
C ALA A 1032 -21.91 -18.67 8.79
N ILE A 1033 -20.59 -18.66 8.54
CA ILE A 1033 -19.56 -18.86 9.56
C ILE A 1033 -19.51 -17.66 10.51
N VAL A 1034 -19.55 -16.44 9.97
CA VAL A 1034 -19.56 -15.20 10.77
C VAL A 1034 -20.79 -15.15 11.69
N LYS A 1035 -21.98 -15.54 11.17
CA LYS A 1035 -23.23 -15.65 11.94
C LYS A 1035 -23.17 -16.76 13.00
N GLY A 1036 -22.62 -17.93 12.67
CA GLY A 1036 -22.43 -19.03 13.63
C GLY A 1036 -21.48 -18.65 14.79
N LEU A 1037 -20.38 -17.97 14.49
CA LEU A 1037 -19.46 -17.46 15.50
C LEU A 1037 -20.12 -16.36 16.36
N ARG A 1038 -20.88 -15.43 15.76
CA ARG A 1038 -21.70 -14.46 16.50
C ARG A 1038 -22.73 -15.14 17.41
N ALA A 1039 -23.35 -16.24 16.98
CA ALA A 1039 -24.30 -17.01 17.79
C ALA A 1039 -23.62 -17.69 19.01
N LYS A 1040 -22.36 -18.14 18.86
CA LYS A 1040 -21.49 -18.57 19.98
C LYS A 1040 -20.91 -17.40 20.79
N GLY A 1041 -21.41 -16.17 20.62
CA GLY A 1041 -21.07 -14.98 21.40
C GLY A 1041 -19.83 -14.19 20.92
N HIS A 1042 -19.17 -14.60 19.83
CA HIS A 1042 -17.98 -13.89 19.33
C HIS A 1042 -18.36 -12.54 18.72
N LYS A 1043 -17.72 -11.47 19.21
CA LYS A 1043 -17.79 -10.15 18.59
C LYS A 1043 -16.92 -10.15 17.32
N MET A 1044 -17.53 -10.45 16.17
CA MET A 1044 -16.85 -10.47 14.87
C MET A 1044 -16.71 -9.06 14.29
N VAL A 1045 -15.48 -8.59 14.07
CA VAL A 1045 -15.12 -7.29 13.46
C VAL A 1045 -14.33 -7.54 12.18
N ARG A 1046 -14.83 -7.07 11.04
CA ARG A 1046 -14.15 -7.20 9.75
C ARG A 1046 -13.04 -6.16 9.63
N TYR A 1047 -11.97 -6.46 8.89
CA TYR A 1047 -10.94 -5.49 8.54
C TYR A 1047 -10.66 -5.48 7.03
N THR A 1048 -10.29 -4.30 6.53
CA THR A 1048 -10.14 -3.99 5.10
C THR A 1048 -8.69 -3.89 4.63
N THR A 1049 -7.73 -3.76 5.54
CA THR A 1049 -6.29 -3.69 5.24
C THR A 1049 -5.60 -5.05 5.34
N ILE A 1050 -4.44 -5.19 4.70
CA ILE A 1050 -3.60 -6.40 4.83
C ILE A 1050 -2.95 -6.40 6.23
N ARG A 1051 -3.11 -7.49 7.00
CA ARG A 1051 -2.66 -7.52 8.42
C ARG A 1051 -1.87 -8.76 8.87
N SER A 1052 -1.84 -9.83 8.10
CA SER A 1052 -0.87 -10.93 8.30
C SER A 1052 -0.73 -11.74 7.04
N VAL A 1053 0.42 -12.41 6.90
CA VAL A 1053 0.87 -12.98 5.63
C VAL A 1053 1.86 -14.13 5.84
N ASN A 1054 1.88 -15.15 4.97
CA ASN A 1054 2.73 -16.35 5.13
C ASN A 1054 3.61 -16.70 3.91
N CYS A 1055 4.85 -17.11 4.21
CA CYS A 1055 5.88 -17.61 3.29
C CYS A 1055 6.22 -19.04 3.77
N SER A 1056 5.59 -20.11 3.22
CA SER A 1056 5.62 -21.47 3.82
C SER A 1056 5.85 -22.65 2.86
N LEU A 1057 6.80 -23.53 3.18
CA LEU A 1057 7.06 -24.81 2.51
C LEU A 1057 6.30 -25.96 3.14
N TYR A 1058 5.95 -26.93 2.30
CA TYR A 1058 5.58 -28.28 2.69
C TYR A 1058 6.32 -29.30 1.80
N ARG A 1059 6.95 -30.33 2.36
CA ARG A 1059 7.62 -31.40 1.62
C ARG A 1059 6.94 -32.74 1.86
N ASN A 1060 6.81 -33.55 0.82
CA ASN A 1060 6.52 -34.98 0.92
C ASN A 1060 7.62 -35.81 0.22
N SER A 1061 7.37 -37.10 0.02
CA SER A 1061 8.31 -38.03 -0.64
C SER A 1061 8.50 -37.78 -2.14
N THR A 1062 7.67 -36.98 -2.80
CA THR A 1062 7.72 -36.73 -4.25
C THR A 1062 8.16 -35.31 -4.62
N ALA A 1063 7.83 -34.31 -3.79
CA ALA A 1063 8.09 -32.92 -4.10
C ALA A 1063 8.12 -32.00 -2.86
N ILE A 1064 8.70 -30.82 -3.07
CA ILE A 1064 8.68 -29.65 -2.21
C ILE A 1064 7.64 -28.68 -2.77
N TYR A 1065 6.49 -28.64 -2.11
CA TYR A 1065 5.42 -27.69 -2.35
C TYR A 1065 5.69 -26.42 -1.57
N GLY A 1066 5.22 -25.30 -2.08
CA GLY A 1066 5.08 -24.10 -1.26
C GLY A 1066 4.21 -23.10 -1.98
N ASN A 1067 3.48 -22.33 -1.19
CA ASN A 1067 2.63 -21.26 -1.65
C ASN A 1067 2.99 -20.00 -0.88
N ALA A 1068 2.60 -18.85 -1.41
CA ALA A 1068 2.71 -17.61 -0.68
C ALA A 1068 1.45 -16.78 -0.58
N ASP A 1069 1.50 -15.81 0.32
CA ASP A 1069 0.41 -14.87 0.47
C ASP A 1069 0.23 -13.92 -0.72
N PHE A 1070 -0.90 -14.10 -1.42
CA PHE A 1070 -1.36 -13.16 -2.42
C PHE A 1070 -1.60 -11.75 -1.84
N ARG A 1071 -1.93 -11.65 -0.54
CA ARG A 1071 -2.43 -10.41 0.09
C ARG A 1071 -1.46 -9.24 -0.06
N LYS A 1072 -0.16 -9.53 -0.01
CA LYS A 1072 0.93 -8.54 -0.02
C LYS A 1072 1.83 -8.80 -1.28
N ALA A 1073 1.64 -9.93 -1.98
CA ALA A 1073 1.75 -10.18 -3.45
C ALA A 1073 2.99 -10.87 -4.09
N GLY A 1074 3.16 -12.18 -3.88
CA GLY A 1074 3.76 -13.18 -4.80
C GLY A 1074 5.24 -13.19 -5.29
N ASP A 1075 5.96 -14.28 -4.89
CA ASP A 1075 7.24 -14.98 -5.21
C ASP A 1075 8.53 -15.24 -4.31
N VAL A 1076 9.38 -16.23 -4.69
CA VAL A 1076 9.81 -17.50 -3.97
C VAL A 1076 10.13 -18.67 -4.91
N CYS A 1077 10.94 -19.80 -4.79
CA CYS A 1077 11.22 -20.99 -5.71
C CYS A 1077 11.63 -22.32 -5.10
N GLY A 1078 12.15 -23.21 -5.97
CA GLY A 1078 13.23 -24.15 -5.74
C GLY A 1078 14.01 -24.67 -6.96
N LEU A 1079 14.76 -25.75 -6.74
CA LEU A 1079 15.51 -26.48 -7.78
C LEU A 1079 14.79 -27.79 -8.13
N ASN A 1080 14.78 -28.12 -9.44
CA ASN A 1080 14.13 -29.32 -10.01
C ASN A 1080 15.13 -30.40 -10.41
#